data_AF-A0A5N7AB80-F1
#
_entry.id   AF-A0A5N7AB80-F1
#
_cell.length_a   1.000
_cell.length_b   1.000
_cell.length_c   1.000
_cell.angle_alpha   90.00
_cell.angle_beta   90.00
_cell.angle_gamma   90.00
#
_symmetry.space_group_name_H-M   'P 1'
#
loop_
_entity.id
_entity.type
_entity.pdbx_description
1 polymer ?
#
loop_
_entity_poly.entity_id
_entity_poly.type
_entity_poly.pdbx_seq_one_letter_code
_entity_poly.pdbx_strand_id
1 'polypeptide(L)'
;MVHTEEIIAWLGPGQEDILWLHGFPGTGKSTMSIFLAEKLSAKAPGTSIKKTVSYFFCDSGKPQRNTATLVIRGLLYQLFKHHPPLLKHFWSKYDERGQYIYESFDALWQIFMAAAADQQTGRKYFIIDALDECDQDSQNTLLRQFEESFSNLNKANSNIRILVTSRPYPEIKRYLKGFANKDLASYPQRKQDIELYIEDKVKDLANKNSYTPKVRDQVRTLLRENAGGTFLWVGLVCEQLGQTASKKAVQVLKGLPPGLPSLYGKLLNAALEQQGEIVVRILKLVAVSLRPLSVLELSEICQLNVDEEDLATRELYTRDDIESCRLMVIIQDGKVLLLHKSVRDHLSQAGHLDELDTHAELAYRCIDLVIKPPAYSSNYAIENWPRHARMAQSKFAVQISQTQFFEIYSPCREKWLDEIRRSFGTHLPRNLSLLHIAAEWGLSTLARHVYSQAKQMNCLDISSHLCDGVTPFELAVQSRDASIEVISVLLDEFDEKVTTRVLEAAARNRGNGEEVIKFLLVRLGDQITVTKDVVIAAGENWENGEGVMKLLLEYRGDQIKIDEEVVIAAAANRGNAKGVFKVLLDYQDQIIITEEVVKAAAGNRWNAVVLMTLLLDRRTDQVKITEEVLIAAAGNWGSGEGVLNLLFDYLGDEIEVTEDVLISAAGNWANGEAVMKLLLRRRGAQVMVTEEVLKATVSNRGNKEALVKLLLGHLLDHQGQITITDEVFWKAPAGTLNHSEVTKLLQGHI
;
A
#
# COMPACT_ATOMS: atom_id res chain seq x y z
N MET A 1 18.78 -16.87 -20.34
CA MET A 1 17.37 -16.91 -19.92
C MET A 1 16.39 -16.02 -20.72
N VAL A 2 16.83 -15.08 -21.56
CA VAL A 2 15.97 -14.02 -22.16
C VAL A 2 15.19 -14.46 -23.41
N HIS A 3 15.56 -15.61 -23.98
CA HIS A 3 14.98 -16.12 -25.23
C HIS A 3 13.88 -17.15 -24.98
N THR A 4 13.21 -17.07 -23.83
CA THR A 4 12.14 -18.00 -23.46
C THR A 4 10.82 -17.46 -23.99
N GLU A 5 9.94 -18.38 -24.40
CA GLU A 5 8.67 -18.05 -25.07
C GLU A 5 7.83 -17.07 -24.24
N GLU A 6 7.80 -17.22 -22.91
CA GLU A 6 7.02 -16.37 -22.01
C GLU A 6 7.56 -14.94 -21.93
N ILE A 7 8.89 -14.79 -21.77
CA ILE A 7 9.52 -13.45 -21.73
C ILE A 7 9.38 -12.78 -23.09
N ILE A 8 9.55 -13.53 -24.19
CA ILE A 8 9.37 -13.02 -25.55
C ILE A 8 7.90 -12.61 -25.79
N ALA A 9 6.94 -13.41 -25.33
CA ALA A 9 5.51 -13.12 -25.46
C ALA A 9 5.13 -11.84 -24.71
N TRP A 10 5.61 -11.69 -23.48
CA TRP A 10 5.40 -10.51 -22.65
C TRP A 10 6.07 -9.24 -23.23
N LEU A 11 7.30 -9.36 -23.74
CA LEU A 11 8.01 -8.28 -24.43
C LEU A 11 7.37 -7.92 -25.79
N GLY A 12 6.72 -8.89 -26.43
CA GLY A 12 6.16 -8.82 -27.77
C GLY A 12 4.81 -8.09 -27.86
N PRO A 13 4.17 -8.07 -29.03
CA PRO A 13 2.86 -7.47 -29.23
C PRO A 13 1.69 -8.27 -28.60
N GLY A 14 1.99 -9.32 -27.82
CA GLY A 14 1.00 -10.24 -27.24
C GLY A 14 0.03 -9.60 -26.24
N GLN A 15 -0.84 -10.40 -25.63
CA GLN A 15 -1.92 -9.94 -24.73
C GLN A 15 -1.61 -10.09 -23.22
N GLU A 16 -0.37 -10.42 -22.85
CA GLU A 16 -0.03 -10.68 -21.44
C GLU A 16 0.29 -9.39 -20.70
N ASP A 17 -0.64 -8.91 -19.88
CA ASP A 17 -0.45 -7.72 -19.05
C ASP A 17 0.44 -7.99 -17.83
N ILE A 18 0.33 -9.18 -17.23
CA ILE A 18 1.13 -9.62 -16.08
C ILE A 18 1.90 -10.89 -16.42
N LEU A 19 3.21 -10.88 -16.13
CA LEU A 19 4.07 -12.05 -16.10
C LEU A 19 4.59 -12.29 -14.69
N TRP A 20 4.39 -13.49 -14.15
CA TRP A 20 4.90 -13.90 -12.85
C TRP A 20 6.09 -14.86 -12.99
N LEU A 21 7.30 -14.39 -12.64
CA LEU A 21 8.49 -15.23 -12.58
C LEU A 21 8.77 -15.65 -11.15
N HIS A 22 8.66 -16.94 -10.86
CA HIS A 22 8.84 -17.45 -9.50
C HIS A 22 10.04 -18.37 -9.35
N GLY A 23 10.53 -18.49 -8.13
CA GLY A 23 11.63 -19.40 -7.80
C GLY A 23 12.03 -19.36 -6.34
N PHE A 24 12.70 -20.41 -5.89
CA PHE A 24 13.24 -20.52 -4.54
C PHE A 24 14.38 -19.50 -4.27
N PRO A 25 14.83 -19.36 -3.00
CA PRO A 25 15.97 -18.53 -2.63
C PRO A 25 17.20 -18.75 -3.53
N GLY A 26 17.87 -17.67 -3.92
CA GLY A 26 19.11 -17.75 -4.70
C GLY A 26 18.96 -18.27 -6.13
N THR A 27 17.75 -18.33 -6.71
CA THR A 27 17.53 -18.75 -8.11
C THR A 27 17.77 -17.66 -9.16
N GLY A 28 18.15 -16.45 -8.75
CA GLY A 28 18.43 -15.33 -9.64
C GLY A 28 17.23 -14.46 -10.02
N LYS A 29 16.17 -14.42 -9.19
CA LYS A 29 14.98 -13.56 -9.40
C LYS A 29 15.37 -12.08 -9.57
N SER A 30 16.06 -11.51 -8.60
CA SER A 30 16.48 -10.10 -8.64
C SER A 30 17.47 -9.83 -9.76
N THR A 31 18.39 -10.77 -10.05
CA THR A 31 19.29 -10.67 -11.21
C THR A 31 18.52 -10.62 -12.53
N MET A 32 17.46 -11.42 -12.68
CA MET A 32 16.57 -11.37 -13.83
C MET A 32 15.85 -10.03 -13.94
N SER A 33 15.30 -9.54 -12.83
CA SER A 33 14.60 -8.25 -12.78
C SER A 33 15.52 -7.09 -13.16
N ILE A 34 16.74 -7.05 -12.62
CA ILE A 34 17.76 -6.05 -12.98
C ILE A 34 18.11 -6.15 -14.46
N PHE A 35 18.40 -7.36 -14.95
CA PHE A 35 18.75 -7.57 -16.34
C PHE A 35 17.65 -7.11 -17.30
N LEU A 36 16.39 -7.44 -17.00
CA LEU A 36 15.24 -7.02 -17.81
C LEU A 36 15.04 -5.51 -17.73
N ALA A 37 15.20 -4.90 -16.55
CA ALA A 37 15.14 -3.45 -16.39
C ALA A 37 16.20 -2.75 -17.26
N GLU A 38 17.45 -3.22 -17.23
CA GLU A 38 18.56 -2.68 -18.04
C GLU A 38 18.31 -2.86 -19.54
N LYS A 39 17.93 -4.07 -19.97
CA LYS A 39 17.66 -4.35 -21.39
C LYS A 39 16.50 -3.54 -21.95
N LEU A 40 15.45 -3.34 -21.16
CA LEU A 40 14.31 -2.53 -21.57
C LEU A 40 14.64 -1.03 -21.55
N SER A 41 15.55 -0.60 -20.68
CA SER A 41 16.01 0.79 -20.60
C SER A 41 17.03 1.15 -21.69
N ALA A 42 17.73 0.17 -22.25
CA ALA A 42 18.68 0.37 -23.34
C ALA A 42 17.97 0.87 -24.61
N LYS A 43 18.49 1.95 -25.21
CA LYS A 43 17.98 2.49 -26.48
C LYS A 43 18.23 1.47 -27.60
N ALA A 44 17.18 0.81 -28.07
CA ALA A 44 17.27 -0.03 -29.26
C ALA A 44 17.39 0.87 -30.51
N PRO A 45 18.46 0.73 -31.33
CA PRO A 45 18.52 1.43 -32.59
C PRO A 45 17.44 0.90 -33.53
N GLY A 46 16.54 1.78 -34.00
CA GLY A 46 15.59 1.49 -35.08
C GLY A 46 14.16 1.04 -34.69
N THR A 47 13.78 1.01 -33.40
CA THR A 47 12.37 0.75 -33.03
C THR A 47 11.59 2.05 -32.77
N SER A 48 10.47 2.22 -33.47
CA SER A 48 9.57 3.39 -33.42
C SER A 48 8.71 3.50 -32.14
N ILE A 49 8.72 2.50 -31.26
CA ILE A 49 7.90 2.48 -30.03
C ILE A 49 8.72 3.03 -28.86
N LYS A 50 8.32 4.19 -28.32
CA LYS A 50 8.84 4.71 -27.04
C LYS A 50 8.52 3.71 -25.93
N LYS A 51 9.56 3.16 -25.30
CA LYS A 51 9.45 2.25 -24.15
C LYS A 51 9.85 3.00 -22.88
N THR A 52 9.10 2.76 -21.81
CA THR A 52 9.39 3.30 -20.48
C THR A 52 9.48 2.15 -19.50
N VAL A 53 10.44 2.22 -18.58
CA VAL A 53 10.61 1.21 -17.54
C VAL A 53 10.55 1.88 -16.18
N SER A 54 9.85 1.27 -15.26
CA SER A 54 9.88 1.64 -13.85
C SER A 54 9.96 0.35 -13.03
N TYR A 55 10.75 0.35 -11.98
CA TYR A 55 10.98 -0.86 -11.21
C TYR A 55 10.99 -0.59 -9.72
N PHE A 56 10.58 -1.58 -8.93
CA PHE A 56 10.64 -1.52 -7.47
C PHE A 56 11.17 -2.85 -6.95
N PHE A 57 12.19 -2.79 -6.10
CA PHE A 57 12.80 -3.95 -5.48
C PHE A 57 12.33 -4.01 -4.03
N CYS A 58 11.43 -4.95 -3.74
CA CYS A 58 10.94 -5.15 -2.39
C CYS A 58 12.07 -5.74 -1.53
N ASP A 59 12.17 -5.28 -0.30
CA ASP A 59 13.24 -5.67 0.61
C ASP A 59 12.70 -5.68 2.04
N SER A 60 12.57 -6.88 2.60
CA SER A 60 12.04 -7.08 3.96
C SER A 60 12.94 -6.48 5.04
N GLY A 61 14.22 -6.28 4.74
CA GLY A 61 15.17 -5.59 5.62
C GLY A 61 15.04 -4.08 5.58
N LYS A 62 14.20 -3.49 4.71
CA LYS A 62 14.06 -2.04 4.57
C LYS A 62 12.59 -1.63 4.68
N PRO A 63 12.17 -0.98 5.79
CA PRO A 63 10.80 -0.50 5.96
C PRO A 63 10.32 0.45 4.84
N GLN A 64 11.24 1.09 4.13
CA GLN A 64 10.93 1.95 2.99
C GLN A 64 10.65 1.16 1.70
N ARG A 65 10.70 -0.17 1.72
CA ARG A 65 10.61 -1.06 0.56
C ARG A 65 9.76 -2.32 0.78
N ASN A 66 8.91 -2.35 1.79
CA ASN A 66 8.10 -3.53 2.09
C ASN A 66 6.58 -3.29 2.05
N THR A 67 6.10 -2.07 1.85
CA THR A 67 4.64 -1.78 1.83
C THR A 67 4.08 -1.55 0.43
N ALA A 68 2.79 -1.84 0.25
CA ALA A 68 2.08 -1.70 -1.01
C ALA A 68 2.08 -0.26 -1.55
N THR A 69 1.79 0.70 -0.66
CA THR A 69 1.82 2.14 -0.95
C THR A 69 3.19 2.59 -1.48
N LEU A 70 4.28 2.08 -0.90
CA LEU A 70 5.64 2.46 -1.31
C LEU A 70 6.03 1.85 -2.66
N VAL A 71 5.60 0.62 -2.96
CA VAL A 71 5.77 0.01 -4.29
C VAL A 71 5.19 0.93 -5.35
N ILE A 72 3.93 1.35 -5.20
CA ILE A 72 3.25 2.20 -6.19
C ILE A 72 3.86 3.59 -6.27
N ARG A 73 4.20 4.21 -5.13
CA ARG A 73 4.89 5.52 -5.11
C ARG A 73 6.22 5.46 -5.83
N GLY A 74 7.00 4.39 -5.64
CA GLY A 74 8.29 4.21 -6.30
C GLY A 74 8.17 4.04 -7.82
N LEU A 75 7.16 3.29 -8.28
CA LEU A 75 6.86 3.14 -9.71
C LEU A 75 6.38 4.47 -10.33
N LEU A 76 5.45 5.15 -9.68
CA LEU A 76 4.92 6.45 -10.11
C LEU A 76 6.01 7.52 -10.19
N TYR A 77 6.87 7.60 -9.17
CA TYR A 77 7.98 8.55 -9.14
C TYR A 77 8.88 8.40 -10.37
N GLN A 78 9.26 7.16 -10.71
CA GLN A 78 10.06 6.90 -11.91
C GLN A 78 9.29 7.23 -13.18
N LEU A 79 8.01 6.84 -13.27
CA LEU A 79 7.18 7.11 -14.43
C LEU A 79 7.08 8.63 -14.70
N PHE A 80 6.80 9.43 -13.68
CA PHE A 80 6.73 10.89 -13.78
C PHE A 80 8.08 11.55 -14.04
N LYS A 81 9.17 10.99 -13.51
CA LYS A 81 10.52 11.47 -13.82
C LYS A 81 10.86 11.31 -15.30
N HIS A 82 10.42 10.20 -15.93
CA HIS A 82 10.63 9.97 -17.35
C HIS A 82 9.65 10.76 -18.23
N HIS A 83 8.41 10.92 -17.76
CA HIS A 83 7.36 11.67 -18.49
C HIS A 83 6.69 12.70 -17.56
N PRO A 84 7.32 13.86 -17.36
CA PRO A 84 6.73 14.93 -16.56
C PRO A 84 5.28 15.32 -16.94
N PRO A 85 4.85 15.26 -18.22
CA PRO A 85 3.46 15.53 -18.57
C PRO A 85 2.43 14.58 -17.93
N LEU A 86 2.83 13.37 -17.50
CA LEU A 86 1.94 12.45 -16.79
C LEU A 86 1.61 12.94 -15.38
N LEU A 87 2.34 13.93 -14.84
CA LEU A 87 2.01 14.57 -13.58
C LEU A 87 0.62 15.21 -13.59
N LYS A 88 0.03 15.49 -14.76
CA LYS A 88 -1.38 15.91 -14.86
C LYS A 88 -2.33 14.94 -14.15
N HIS A 89 -2.06 13.63 -14.22
CA HIS A 89 -2.86 12.59 -13.56
C HIS A 89 -2.67 12.60 -12.04
N PHE A 90 -1.48 13.00 -11.58
CA PHE A 90 -1.17 13.14 -10.17
C PHE A 90 -1.76 14.42 -9.59
N TRP A 91 -1.51 15.57 -10.22
CA TRP A 91 -2.00 16.87 -9.78
C TRP A 91 -3.51 16.90 -9.79
N SER A 92 -4.14 16.39 -10.85
CA SER A 92 -5.59 16.21 -10.90
C SER A 92 -6.12 15.50 -9.66
N LYS A 93 -5.42 14.49 -9.10
CA LYS A 93 -5.79 13.73 -7.89
C LYS A 93 -5.31 14.39 -6.57
N TYR A 94 -4.18 15.10 -6.58
CA TYR A 94 -3.60 15.81 -5.42
C TYR A 94 -4.41 17.03 -5.03
N ASP A 95 -4.84 17.77 -6.04
CA ASP A 95 -5.78 18.89 -5.95
C ASP A 95 -7.10 18.48 -5.29
N GLU A 96 -7.33 17.15 -5.14
CA GLU A 96 -8.53 16.54 -4.61
C GLU A 96 -8.49 16.06 -3.18
N ARG A 97 -7.39 15.42 -2.80
CA ARG A 97 -7.24 14.85 -1.46
C ARG A 97 -6.14 15.52 -0.66
N GLY A 98 -5.44 16.51 -1.24
CA GLY A 98 -4.28 17.12 -0.64
C GLY A 98 -3.24 16.07 -0.27
N GLN A 99 -2.67 16.18 0.93
CA GLN A 99 -1.63 15.28 1.41
C GLN A 99 -2.11 13.82 1.61
N TYR A 100 -3.41 13.58 1.74
CA TYR A 100 -3.94 12.23 2.00
C TYR A 100 -3.73 11.25 0.83
N ILE A 101 -3.47 11.73 -0.40
CA ILE A 101 -3.16 10.84 -1.54
C ILE A 101 -1.93 9.97 -1.27
N TYR A 102 -1.01 10.43 -0.41
CA TYR A 102 0.26 9.78 -0.18
C TYR A 102 0.13 8.55 0.73
N GLU A 103 -0.97 8.46 1.48
CA GLU A 103 -1.26 7.40 2.45
C GLU A 103 -2.29 6.40 1.92
N SER A 104 -3.17 6.83 1.00
CA SER A 104 -4.20 5.98 0.41
C SER A 104 -3.64 5.14 -0.75
N PHE A 105 -3.56 3.82 -0.54
CA PHE A 105 -3.18 2.87 -1.58
C PHE A 105 -4.08 2.98 -2.82
N ASP A 106 -5.40 3.00 -2.64
CA ASP A 106 -6.35 3.05 -3.76
C ASP A 106 -6.22 4.33 -4.59
N ALA A 107 -5.95 5.48 -3.93
CA ALA A 107 -5.68 6.74 -4.64
C ALA A 107 -4.47 6.60 -5.57
N LEU A 108 -3.38 6.06 -5.04
CA LEU A 108 -2.13 5.87 -5.77
C LEU A 108 -2.29 4.83 -6.87
N TRP A 109 -3.04 3.76 -6.63
CA TRP A 109 -3.33 2.73 -7.63
C TRP A 109 -4.14 3.31 -8.80
N GLN A 110 -5.15 4.14 -8.53
CA GLN A 110 -5.88 4.85 -9.57
C GLN A 110 -4.99 5.79 -10.38
N ILE A 111 -4.14 6.57 -9.73
CA ILE A 111 -3.15 7.45 -10.40
C ILE A 111 -2.21 6.62 -11.28
N PHE A 112 -1.72 5.50 -10.74
CA PHE A 112 -0.85 4.56 -11.42
C PHE A 112 -1.52 4.01 -12.69
N MET A 113 -2.75 3.50 -12.58
CA MET A 113 -3.47 2.96 -13.73
C MET A 113 -3.76 4.02 -14.79
N ALA A 114 -4.18 5.24 -14.39
CA ALA A 114 -4.43 6.34 -15.33
C ALA A 114 -3.15 6.78 -16.06
N ALA A 115 -2.05 6.97 -15.32
CA ALA A 115 -0.76 7.38 -15.90
C ALA A 115 -0.15 6.27 -16.77
N ALA A 116 -0.28 5.01 -16.36
CA ALA A 116 0.18 3.86 -17.11
C ALA A 116 -0.63 3.67 -18.40
N ALA A 117 -1.95 3.90 -18.37
CA ALA A 117 -2.83 3.77 -19.53
C ALA A 117 -2.64 4.89 -20.58
N ASP A 118 -1.97 6.00 -20.27
CA ASP A 118 -1.85 7.15 -21.18
C ASP A 118 -1.11 6.82 -22.49
N GLN A 119 -1.83 6.74 -23.61
CA GLN A 119 -1.28 6.29 -24.89
C GLN A 119 -0.18 7.20 -25.47
N GLN A 120 -0.06 8.45 -25.01
CA GLN A 120 0.93 9.42 -25.53
C GLN A 120 2.37 9.07 -25.15
N THR A 121 2.56 8.24 -24.12
CA THR A 121 3.89 7.88 -23.58
C THR A 121 4.35 6.48 -23.99
N GLY A 122 3.66 5.87 -24.96
CA GLY A 122 3.99 4.56 -25.52
C GLY A 122 3.77 3.42 -24.52
N ARG A 123 4.54 2.34 -24.67
CA ARG A 123 4.42 1.13 -23.83
C ARG A 123 5.28 1.26 -22.58
N LYS A 124 4.72 0.91 -21.42
CA LYS A 124 5.41 0.96 -20.13
C LYS A 124 5.54 -0.42 -19.53
N TYR A 125 6.71 -0.67 -18.98
CA TYR A 125 7.07 -1.88 -18.29
C TYR A 125 7.29 -1.55 -16.81
N PHE A 126 6.58 -2.24 -15.95
CA PHE A 126 6.67 -2.13 -14.50
C PHE A 126 7.26 -3.44 -13.97
N ILE A 127 8.34 -3.37 -13.21
CA ILE A 127 8.98 -4.56 -12.62
C ILE A 127 8.87 -4.45 -11.11
N ILE A 128 8.20 -5.41 -10.48
CA ILE A 128 8.09 -5.53 -9.03
C ILE A 128 8.85 -6.79 -8.64
N ASP A 129 10.06 -6.59 -8.14
CA ASP A 129 10.92 -7.69 -7.72
C ASP A 129 10.67 -8.08 -6.26
N ALA A 130 10.70 -9.39 -6.00
CA ALA A 130 10.62 -10.00 -4.69
C ALA A 130 9.36 -9.61 -3.89
N LEU A 131 8.16 -9.70 -4.50
CA LEU A 131 6.89 -9.40 -3.83
C LEU A 131 6.67 -10.21 -2.54
N ASP A 132 7.33 -11.38 -2.40
CA ASP A 132 7.35 -12.15 -1.16
C ASP A 132 8.07 -11.46 0.02
N GLU A 133 8.75 -10.35 -0.22
CA GLU A 133 9.44 -9.54 0.79
C GLU A 133 8.63 -8.36 1.32
N CYS A 134 7.44 -8.12 0.77
CA CYS A 134 6.48 -7.21 1.38
C CYS A 134 5.94 -7.75 2.71
N ASP A 135 5.42 -6.86 3.55
CA ASP A 135 4.59 -7.28 4.68
C ASP A 135 3.32 -7.99 4.20
N GLN A 136 2.71 -8.80 5.07
CA GLN A 136 1.64 -9.72 4.68
C GLN A 136 0.39 -8.99 4.15
N ASP A 137 0.03 -7.87 4.77
CA ASP A 137 -1.17 -7.11 4.42
C ASP A 137 -0.97 -6.35 3.11
N SER A 138 0.20 -5.73 2.94
CA SER A 138 0.61 -5.10 1.69
C SER A 138 0.69 -6.07 0.52
N GLN A 139 1.24 -7.27 0.76
CA GLN A 139 1.27 -8.32 -0.24
C GLN A 139 -0.15 -8.71 -0.68
N ASN A 140 -1.05 -8.96 0.28
CA ASN A 140 -2.44 -9.29 -0.01
C ASN A 140 -3.15 -8.16 -0.77
N THR A 141 -2.90 -6.91 -0.38
CA THR A 141 -3.47 -5.71 -1.03
C THR A 141 -3.07 -5.63 -2.50
N LEU A 142 -1.77 -5.76 -2.80
CA LEU A 142 -1.27 -5.76 -4.19
C LEU A 142 -1.83 -6.93 -5.00
N LEU A 143 -1.87 -8.13 -4.43
CA LEU A 143 -2.34 -9.33 -5.12
C LEU A 143 -3.82 -9.26 -5.49
N ARG A 144 -4.68 -8.81 -4.57
CA ARG A 144 -6.10 -8.56 -4.85
C ARG A 144 -6.27 -7.54 -5.96
N GLN A 145 -5.50 -6.47 -5.92
CA GLN A 145 -5.60 -5.38 -6.89
C GLN A 145 -5.10 -5.78 -8.29
N PHE A 146 -4.08 -6.64 -8.37
CA PHE A 146 -3.71 -7.27 -9.64
C PHE A 146 -4.84 -8.15 -10.19
N GLU A 147 -5.46 -8.97 -9.34
CA GLU A 147 -6.59 -9.80 -9.75
C GLU A 147 -7.76 -8.92 -10.21
N GLU A 148 -8.22 -7.96 -9.42
CA GLU A 148 -9.35 -7.08 -9.75
C GLU A 148 -9.12 -6.25 -11.03
N SER A 149 -7.91 -5.69 -11.21
CA SER A 149 -7.61 -4.78 -12.31
C SER A 149 -7.35 -5.52 -13.63
N PHE A 150 -6.86 -6.77 -13.58
CA PHE A 150 -6.39 -7.49 -14.77
C PHE A 150 -7.10 -8.83 -15.03
N SER A 151 -8.00 -9.30 -14.15
CA SER A 151 -8.78 -10.54 -14.39
C SER A 151 -9.97 -10.37 -15.35
N ASN A 152 -10.59 -9.18 -15.41
CA ASN A 152 -11.90 -8.97 -16.04
C ASN A 152 -11.97 -7.72 -16.96
N LEU A 153 -11.13 -7.61 -18.00
CA LEU A 153 -11.32 -6.59 -19.04
C LEU A 153 -11.06 -7.09 -20.46
N ASN A 154 -11.91 -6.61 -21.38
CA ASN A 154 -11.83 -6.81 -22.83
C ASN A 154 -10.40 -6.54 -23.35
N LYS A 155 -9.80 -7.59 -23.92
CA LYS A 155 -8.38 -7.74 -24.29
C LYS A 155 -7.91 -6.90 -25.49
N ALA A 156 -8.21 -5.61 -25.53
CA ALA A 156 -7.78 -4.72 -26.61
C ALA A 156 -6.85 -3.61 -26.09
N ASN A 157 -5.55 -3.74 -26.41
CA ASN A 157 -4.57 -2.65 -26.44
C ASN A 157 -4.16 -1.99 -25.10
N SER A 158 -3.92 -2.80 -24.06
CA SER A 158 -3.17 -2.34 -22.89
C SER A 158 -1.73 -1.99 -23.27
N ASN A 159 -1.30 -0.76 -22.95
CA ASN A 159 0.08 -0.29 -23.05
C ASN A 159 0.90 -0.57 -21.76
N ILE A 160 0.35 -1.41 -20.88
CA ILE A 160 0.86 -1.75 -19.55
C ILE A 160 1.42 -3.17 -19.57
N ARG A 161 2.63 -3.33 -19.02
CA ARG A 161 3.27 -4.63 -18.82
C ARG A 161 3.85 -4.69 -17.43
N ILE A 162 3.39 -5.62 -16.62
CA ILE A 162 3.86 -5.81 -15.25
C ILE A 162 4.60 -7.16 -15.19
N LEU A 163 5.82 -7.11 -14.68
CA LEU A 163 6.58 -8.28 -14.27
C LEU A 163 6.57 -8.32 -12.76
N VAL A 164 6.12 -9.42 -12.18
CA VAL A 164 6.22 -9.68 -10.75
C VAL A 164 7.18 -10.85 -10.55
N THR A 165 8.13 -10.70 -9.64
CA THR A 165 8.91 -11.85 -9.17
C THR A 165 8.61 -12.16 -7.71
N SER A 166 8.55 -13.45 -7.37
CA SER A 166 8.38 -13.86 -5.98
C SER A 166 8.79 -15.31 -5.75
N ARG A 167 8.73 -15.77 -4.50
CA ARG A 167 8.67 -17.20 -4.18
C ARG A 167 7.29 -17.77 -4.50
N PRO A 168 7.19 -19.08 -4.82
CA PRO A 168 5.93 -19.73 -5.18
C PRO A 168 5.11 -20.12 -3.93
N TYR A 169 4.97 -19.22 -2.96
CA TYR A 169 4.16 -19.49 -1.77
C TYR A 169 2.68 -19.70 -2.12
N PRO A 170 1.95 -20.59 -1.43
CA PRO A 170 0.56 -20.90 -1.75
C PRO A 170 -0.36 -19.68 -1.84
N GLU A 171 -0.19 -18.73 -0.93
CA GLU A 171 -0.95 -17.47 -0.84
C GLU A 171 -0.71 -16.56 -2.05
N ILE A 172 0.53 -16.45 -2.55
CA ILE A 172 0.84 -15.69 -3.76
C ILE A 172 0.34 -16.43 -5.01
N LYS A 173 0.60 -17.74 -5.05
CA LYS A 173 0.21 -18.62 -6.16
C LYS A 173 -1.29 -18.61 -6.39
N ARG A 174 -2.10 -18.50 -5.33
CA ARG A 174 -3.56 -18.42 -5.41
C ARG A 174 -4.02 -17.33 -6.39
N TYR A 175 -3.43 -16.14 -6.32
CA TYR A 175 -3.80 -14.98 -7.14
C TYR A 175 -3.06 -14.95 -8.48
N LEU A 176 -1.76 -15.26 -8.50
CA LEU A 176 -0.94 -15.07 -9.72
C LEU A 176 -0.97 -16.25 -10.71
N LYS A 177 -1.46 -17.42 -10.32
CA LYS A 177 -1.53 -18.61 -11.21
C LYS A 177 -2.38 -18.41 -12.46
N GLY A 178 -3.35 -17.48 -12.43
CA GLY A 178 -4.24 -17.18 -13.55
C GLY A 178 -3.58 -16.37 -14.66
N PHE A 179 -2.46 -15.71 -14.36
CA PHE A 179 -1.66 -14.96 -15.32
C PHE A 179 -0.55 -15.83 -15.94
N ALA A 180 0.14 -15.30 -16.95
CA ALA A 180 1.32 -15.93 -17.50
C ALA A 180 2.36 -16.09 -16.39
N ASN A 181 2.89 -17.30 -16.21
CA ASN A 181 3.81 -17.59 -15.12
C ASN A 181 4.85 -18.65 -15.49
N LYS A 182 6.03 -18.54 -14.89
CA LYS A 182 7.12 -19.48 -15.12
C LYS A 182 8.02 -19.65 -13.91
N ASP A 183 8.39 -20.90 -13.64
CA ASP A 183 9.45 -21.22 -12.69
C ASP A 183 10.82 -20.93 -13.32
N LEU A 184 11.60 -20.04 -12.72
CA LEU A 184 12.99 -19.80 -13.11
C LEU A 184 13.83 -21.08 -13.06
N ALA A 185 13.40 -22.12 -12.33
CA ALA A 185 14.08 -23.42 -12.21
C ALA A 185 13.89 -24.32 -13.41
N SER A 186 12.87 -24.07 -14.20
CA SER A 186 12.63 -24.81 -15.43
C SER A 186 13.54 -24.37 -16.58
N TYR A 187 14.26 -23.24 -16.48
CA TYR A 187 15.05 -22.72 -17.58
C TYR A 187 16.33 -23.53 -17.84
N PRO A 188 16.51 -24.10 -19.06
CA PRO A 188 17.69 -24.93 -19.38
C PRO A 188 19.02 -24.17 -19.25
N GLN A 189 19.01 -22.89 -19.62
CA GLN A 189 20.17 -22.00 -19.64
C GLN A 189 20.69 -21.66 -18.23
N ARG A 190 19.91 -21.90 -17.18
CA ARG A 190 20.33 -21.62 -15.80
C ARG A 190 21.62 -22.36 -15.43
N LYS A 191 21.76 -23.62 -15.84
CA LYS A 191 22.97 -24.40 -15.54
C LYS A 191 24.22 -23.71 -16.10
N GLN A 192 24.11 -23.10 -17.27
CA GLN A 192 25.19 -22.34 -17.89
C GLN A 192 25.46 -21.02 -17.17
N ASP A 193 24.42 -20.28 -16.76
CA ASP A 193 24.59 -19.01 -16.03
C ASP A 193 25.25 -19.22 -14.65
N ILE A 194 24.92 -20.32 -13.97
CA ILE A 194 25.56 -20.71 -12.71
C ILE A 194 27.02 -21.11 -12.95
N GLU A 195 27.31 -21.83 -14.03
CA GLU A 195 28.69 -22.19 -14.39
C GLU A 195 29.55 -20.93 -14.60
N LEU A 196 29.05 -19.94 -15.35
CA LEU A 196 29.72 -18.67 -15.56
C LEU A 196 29.95 -17.90 -14.25
N TYR A 197 28.94 -17.90 -13.36
CA TYR A 197 29.08 -17.28 -12.04
C TYR A 197 30.12 -17.99 -11.16
N ILE A 198 30.17 -19.32 -11.20
CA ILE A 198 31.20 -20.11 -10.52
C ILE A 198 32.58 -19.77 -11.08
N GLU A 199 32.73 -19.71 -12.41
CA GLU A 199 34.01 -19.38 -13.04
C GLU A 199 34.54 -18.02 -12.60
N ASP A 200 33.67 -17.00 -12.57
CA ASP A 200 34.01 -15.65 -12.10
C ASP A 200 34.41 -15.65 -10.61
N LYS A 201 33.61 -16.26 -9.74
CA LYS A 201 33.95 -16.35 -8.31
C LYS A 201 35.22 -17.15 -8.02
N VAL A 202 35.47 -18.20 -8.78
CA VAL A 202 36.69 -19.00 -8.65
C VAL A 202 37.91 -18.21 -9.12
N LYS A 203 37.78 -17.37 -10.14
CA LYS A 203 38.84 -16.46 -10.58
C LYS A 203 39.17 -15.45 -9.48
N ASP A 204 38.17 -14.86 -8.84
CA ASP A 204 38.37 -13.94 -7.71
C ASP A 204 39.09 -14.64 -6.54
N LEU A 205 38.63 -15.84 -6.16
CA LEU A 205 39.27 -16.64 -5.11
C LEU A 205 40.71 -17.02 -5.46
N ALA A 206 40.96 -17.39 -6.72
CA ALA A 206 42.28 -17.75 -7.17
C ALA A 206 43.26 -16.58 -7.09
N ASN A 207 42.79 -15.37 -7.43
CA ASN A 207 43.58 -14.15 -7.29
C ASN A 207 43.83 -13.83 -5.82
N LYS A 208 42.78 -13.85 -4.98
CA LYS A 208 42.87 -13.50 -3.55
C LYS A 208 43.75 -14.45 -2.74
N ASN A 209 43.62 -15.75 -2.98
CA ASN A 209 44.26 -16.80 -2.19
C ASN A 209 45.44 -17.48 -2.92
N SER A 210 45.86 -16.93 -4.06
CA SER A 210 46.94 -17.46 -4.91
C SER A 210 46.77 -18.95 -5.25
N TYR A 211 45.59 -19.35 -5.74
CA TYR A 211 45.35 -20.75 -6.11
C TYR A 211 46.16 -21.15 -7.34
N THR A 212 46.77 -22.33 -7.27
CA THR A 212 47.36 -22.97 -8.45
C THR A 212 46.25 -23.44 -9.42
N PRO A 213 46.56 -23.66 -10.71
CA PRO A 213 45.57 -24.18 -11.67
C PRO A 213 44.86 -25.45 -11.19
N LYS A 214 45.60 -26.36 -10.53
CA LYS A 214 45.05 -27.59 -9.94
C LYS A 214 44.00 -27.30 -8.87
N VAL A 215 44.31 -26.43 -7.91
CA VAL A 215 43.37 -26.08 -6.82
C VAL A 215 42.15 -25.37 -7.39
N ARG A 216 42.37 -24.43 -8.33
CA ARG A 216 41.30 -23.71 -9.02
C ARG A 216 40.32 -24.66 -9.71
N ASP A 217 40.82 -25.64 -10.46
CA ASP A 217 39.97 -26.58 -11.19
C ASP A 217 39.20 -27.53 -10.24
N GLN A 218 39.83 -27.94 -9.13
CA GLN A 218 39.16 -28.74 -8.08
C GLN A 218 38.06 -27.94 -7.37
N VAL A 219 38.34 -26.69 -7.00
CA VAL A 219 37.35 -25.78 -6.39
C VAL A 219 36.16 -25.57 -7.33
N ARG A 220 36.41 -25.27 -8.61
CA ARG A 220 35.36 -25.12 -9.62
C ARG A 220 34.47 -26.35 -9.72
N THR A 221 35.07 -27.53 -9.80
CA THR A 221 34.33 -28.81 -9.94
C THR A 221 33.42 -29.04 -8.73
N LEU A 222 33.94 -28.90 -7.52
CA LEU A 222 33.17 -29.11 -6.29
C LEU A 222 32.05 -28.08 -6.10
N LEU A 223 32.30 -26.81 -6.44
CA LEU A 223 31.25 -25.78 -6.40
C LEU A 223 30.10 -26.13 -7.35
N ARG A 224 30.43 -26.57 -8.57
CA ARG A 224 29.43 -26.97 -9.58
C ARG A 224 28.60 -28.17 -9.12
N GLU A 225 29.23 -29.19 -8.56
CA GLU A 225 28.54 -30.40 -8.08
C GLU A 225 27.58 -30.08 -6.92
N ASN A 226 27.98 -29.20 -6.01
CA ASN A 226 27.25 -28.95 -4.77
C ASN A 226 26.26 -27.76 -4.83
N ALA A 227 26.38 -26.85 -5.79
CA ALA A 227 25.56 -25.64 -5.87
C ALA A 227 24.05 -25.89 -5.92
N GLY A 228 23.60 -27.07 -6.38
CA GLY A 228 22.18 -27.43 -6.43
C GLY A 228 21.34 -26.44 -7.25
N GLY A 229 21.95 -25.75 -8.22
CA GLY A 229 21.27 -24.74 -9.02
C GLY A 229 21.00 -23.40 -8.30
N THR A 230 21.72 -23.10 -7.21
CA THR A 230 21.50 -21.91 -6.37
C THR A 230 22.72 -21.00 -6.34
N PHE A 231 22.59 -19.76 -6.83
CA PHE A 231 23.65 -18.75 -6.80
C PHE A 231 24.06 -18.37 -5.37
N LEU A 232 23.08 -18.29 -4.45
CA LEU A 232 23.33 -17.96 -3.04
C LEU A 232 24.23 -18.99 -2.34
N TRP A 233 24.07 -20.28 -2.66
CA TRP A 233 24.95 -21.33 -2.14
C TRP A 233 26.41 -21.08 -2.58
N VAL A 234 26.63 -20.78 -3.87
CA VAL A 234 27.97 -20.48 -4.40
C VAL A 234 28.56 -19.25 -3.72
N GLY A 235 27.78 -18.17 -3.57
CA GLY A 235 28.21 -16.94 -2.90
C GLY A 235 28.67 -17.19 -1.46
N LEU A 236 27.84 -17.86 -0.66
CA LEU A 236 28.12 -18.23 0.73
C LEU A 236 29.41 -19.04 0.87
N VAL A 237 29.55 -20.08 0.05
CA VAL A 237 30.73 -20.95 0.10
C VAL A 237 31.98 -20.20 -0.34
N CYS A 238 31.90 -19.37 -1.37
CA CYS A 238 33.03 -18.55 -1.81
C CYS A 238 33.43 -17.50 -0.76
N GLU A 239 32.48 -16.94 -0.01
CA GLU A 239 32.78 -16.05 1.12
C GLU A 239 33.59 -16.77 2.21
N GLN A 240 33.15 -17.98 2.60
CA GLN A 240 33.88 -18.83 3.54
C GLN A 240 35.29 -19.21 3.03
N LEU A 241 35.42 -19.50 1.73
CA LEU A 241 36.71 -19.80 1.11
C LEU A 241 37.62 -18.58 0.99
N GLY A 242 37.06 -17.38 0.95
CA GLY A 242 37.80 -16.12 0.85
C GLY A 242 38.71 -15.83 2.04
N GLN A 243 38.53 -16.54 3.16
CA GLN A 243 39.39 -16.49 4.36
C GLN A 243 40.12 -17.83 4.59
N THR A 244 39.93 -18.82 3.72
CA THR A 244 40.48 -20.16 3.86
C THR A 244 41.78 -20.31 3.08
N ALA A 245 42.85 -20.70 3.76
CA ALA A 245 44.13 -21.00 3.12
C ALA A 245 43.97 -22.05 2.00
N SER A 246 44.68 -21.86 0.88
CA SER A 246 44.57 -22.70 -0.33
C SER A 246 44.70 -24.20 -0.06
N LYS A 247 45.57 -24.62 0.87
CA LYS A 247 45.75 -26.02 1.27
C LYS A 247 44.50 -26.68 1.87
N LYS A 248 43.61 -25.89 2.49
CA LYS A 248 42.38 -26.36 3.16
C LYS A 248 41.14 -26.20 2.29
N ALA A 249 41.16 -25.35 1.26
CA ALA A 249 39.99 -25.00 0.46
C ALA A 249 39.24 -26.23 -0.10
N VAL A 250 39.97 -27.17 -0.70
CA VAL A 250 39.40 -28.41 -1.25
C VAL A 250 38.83 -29.32 -0.17
N GLN A 251 39.49 -29.40 1.00
CA GLN A 251 39.01 -30.20 2.13
C GLN A 251 37.71 -29.63 2.72
N VAL A 252 37.64 -28.29 2.86
CA VAL A 252 36.43 -27.59 3.30
C VAL A 252 35.28 -27.90 2.35
N LEU A 253 35.48 -27.72 1.03
CA LEU A 253 34.46 -27.98 0.01
C LEU A 253 33.94 -29.41 0.03
N LYS A 254 34.84 -30.41 0.16
CA LYS A 254 34.45 -31.83 0.24
C LYS A 254 33.58 -32.14 1.46
N GLY A 255 33.72 -31.36 2.54
CA GLY A 255 32.88 -31.52 3.72
C GLY A 255 31.54 -30.79 3.62
N LEU A 256 31.35 -29.87 2.67
CA LEU A 256 30.12 -29.08 2.57
C LEU A 256 29.02 -29.90 1.85
N PRO A 257 27.79 -29.91 2.39
CA PRO A 257 26.70 -30.63 1.77
C PRO A 257 26.18 -29.90 0.52
N PRO A 258 25.63 -30.63 -0.45
CA PRO A 258 25.01 -30.05 -1.62
C PRO A 258 23.71 -29.33 -1.26
N GLY A 259 23.47 -28.18 -1.89
CA GLY A 259 22.23 -27.41 -1.76
C GLY A 259 22.15 -26.50 -0.53
N LEU A 260 21.33 -25.45 -0.66
CA LEU A 260 21.22 -24.38 0.34
C LEU A 260 20.64 -24.84 1.69
N PRO A 261 19.56 -25.66 1.76
CA PRO A 261 19.01 -26.09 3.05
C PRO A 261 20.02 -26.90 3.89
N SER A 262 20.75 -27.82 3.26
CA SER A 262 21.76 -28.62 3.94
C SER A 262 22.98 -27.78 4.34
N LEU A 263 23.35 -26.77 3.54
CA LEU A 263 24.41 -25.82 3.91
C LEU A 263 24.03 -25.04 5.16
N TYR A 264 22.80 -24.51 5.24
CA TYR A 264 22.32 -23.85 6.46
C TYR A 264 22.34 -24.78 7.66
N GLY A 265 21.87 -26.03 7.51
CA GLY A 265 21.91 -27.00 8.61
C GLY A 265 23.34 -27.26 9.13
N LYS A 266 24.31 -27.33 8.22
CA LYS A 266 25.72 -27.46 8.61
C LYS A 266 26.27 -26.20 9.30
N LEU A 267 25.97 -25.02 8.76
CA LEU A 267 26.39 -23.75 9.36
C LEU A 267 25.80 -23.57 10.76
N LEU A 268 24.52 -23.90 10.91
CA LEU A 268 23.80 -23.87 12.17
C LEU A 268 24.43 -24.84 13.17
N ASN A 269 24.57 -26.13 12.83
CA ASN A 269 25.20 -27.11 13.72
C ASN A 269 26.60 -26.68 14.18
N ALA A 270 27.42 -26.16 13.25
CA ALA A 270 28.76 -25.67 13.56
C ALA A 270 28.78 -24.39 14.43
N ALA A 271 27.72 -23.59 14.40
CA ALA A 271 27.55 -22.46 15.30
C ALA A 271 27.03 -22.93 16.68
N LEU A 272 26.15 -23.93 16.70
CA LEU A 272 25.59 -24.52 17.91
C LEU A 272 26.65 -25.23 18.77
N GLU A 273 27.62 -25.89 18.15
CA GLU A 273 28.74 -26.54 18.84
C GLU A 273 29.63 -25.55 19.63
N GLN A 274 29.65 -24.27 19.27
CA GLN A 274 30.50 -23.26 19.92
C GLN A 274 29.76 -22.48 21.00
N GLN A 275 28.59 -21.91 20.66
CA GLN A 275 27.81 -21.03 21.53
C GLN A 275 26.30 -21.23 21.31
N GLY A 276 25.82 -22.46 21.46
CA GLY A 276 24.47 -22.85 21.04
C GLY A 276 23.33 -21.96 21.56
N GLU A 277 23.33 -21.61 22.84
CA GLU A 277 22.23 -20.81 23.40
C GLU A 277 22.20 -19.37 22.86
N ILE A 278 23.36 -18.72 22.80
CA ILE A 278 23.51 -17.34 22.28
C ILE A 278 23.13 -17.29 20.80
N VAL A 279 23.65 -18.23 20.00
CA VAL A 279 23.41 -18.31 18.56
C VAL A 279 21.92 -18.51 18.27
N VAL A 280 21.27 -19.47 18.93
CA VAL A 280 19.82 -19.70 18.74
C VAL A 280 19.04 -18.44 19.12
N ARG A 281 19.42 -17.77 20.22
CA ARG A 281 18.74 -16.57 20.69
C ARG A 281 18.86 -15.41 19.71
N ILE A 282 20.05 -15.13 19.20
CA ILE A 282 20.26 -14.09 18.18
C ILE A 282 19.45 -14.41 16.93
N LEU A 283 19.57 -15.64 16.41
CA LEU A 283 18.92 -16.04 15.16
C LEU A 283 17.40 -15.93 15.23
N LYS A 284 16.77 -16.44 16.30
CA LYS A 284 15.31 -16.39 16.44
C LYS A 284 14.81 -14.95 16.61
N LEU A 285 15.47 -14.12 17.43
CA LEU A 285 15.01 -12.76 17.70
C LEU A 285 15.22 -11.84 16.49
N VAL A 286 16.34 -11.96 15.78
CA VAL A 286 16.55 -11.24 14.51
C VAL A 286 15.52 -11.67 13.46
N ALA A 287 15.16 -12.96 13.39
CA ALA A 287 14.22 -13.47 12.40
C ALA A 287 12.79 -12.94 12.54
N VAL A 288 12.34 -12.63 13.77
CA VAL A 288 10.98 -12.13 14.05
C VAL A 288 10.92 -10.63 14.31
N SER A 289 12.05 -9.92 14.25
CA SER A 289 12.09 -8.47 14.48
C SER A 289 11.33 -7.72 13.37
N LEU A 290 10.54 -6.71 13.76
CA LEU A 290 9.68 -5.93 12.85
C LEU A 290 10.47 -4.94 11.98
N ARG A 291 11.71 -4.66 12.37
CA ARG A 291 12.72 -3.93 11.60
C ARG A 291 14.11 -4.40 12.00
N PRO A 292 15.15 -4.15 11.18
CA PRO A 292 16.52 -4.36 11.59
C PRO A 292 16.85 -3.63 12.91
N LEU A 293 17.52 -4.35 13.79
CA LEU A 293 17.97 -3.89 15.10
C LEU A 293 19.33 -3.23 14.97
N SER A 294 19.63 -2.18 15.72
CA SER A 294 21.04 -1.83 15.94
C SER A 294 21.74 -2.93 16.75
N VAL A 295 23.07 -2.92 16.72
CA VAL A 295 23.87 -3.86 17.54
C VAL A 295 23.53 -3.71 19.03
N LEU A 296 23.38 -2.49 19.52
CA LEU A 296 22.96 -2.23 20.91
C LEU A 296 21.52 -2.67 21.19
N GLU A 297 20.57 -2.43 20.28
CA GLU A 297 19.20 -2.94 20.42
C GLU A 297 19.18 -4.48 20.51
N LEU A 298 19.98 -5.17 19.69
CA LEU A 298 20.14 -6.63 19.75
C LEU A 298 20.71 -7.07 21.10
N SER A 299 21.75 -6.38 21.57
CA SER A 299 22.41 -6.62 22.86
C SER A 299 21.38 -6.62 24.00
N GLU A 300 20.48 -5.64 24.03
CA GLU A 300 19.43 -5.57 25.08
C GLU A 300 18.41 -6.69 24.98
N ILE A 301 17.82 -6.91 23.79
CA ILE A 301 16.74 -7.90 23.66
C ILE A 301 17.25 -9.33 23.85
N CYS A 302 18.51 -9.60 23.49
CA CYS A 302 19.16 -10.89 23.68
C CYS A 302 19.78 -11.04 25.08
N GLN A 303 19.87 -9.94 25.85
CA GLN A 303 20.57 -9.82 27.13
C GLN A 303 22.05 -10.22 27.03
N LEU A 304 22.74 -9.72 26.01
CA LEU A 304 24.16 -9.95 25.78
C LEU A 304 24.96 -8.84 26.44
N ASN A 305 26.01 -9.21 27.18
CA ASN A 305 26.99 -8.27 27.72
C ASN A 305 26.35 -7.08 28.48
N VAL A 306 25.21 -7.31 29.15
CA VAL A 306 24.41 -6.27 29.83
C VAL A 306 25.08 -5.73 31.09
N ASP A 307 26.06 -6.46 31.61
CA ASP A 307 26.91 -6.13 32.74
C ASP A 307 28.05 -5.16 32.38
N GLU A 308 28.32 -4.96 31.09
CA GLU A 308 29.29 -3.98 30.61
C GLU A 308 28.65 -2.58 30.52
N GLU A 309 29.16 -1.66 31.34
CA GLU A 309 28.68 -0.28 31.43
C GLU A 309 29.18 0.59 30.27
N ASP A 310 30.35 0.29 29.70
CA ASP A 310 30.87 1.00 28.54
C ASP A 310 30.18 0.56 27.24
N LEU A 311 29.36 1.44 26.68
CA LEU A 311 28.56 1.13 25.48
C LEU A 311 29.42 0.74 24.26
N ALA A 312 30.62 1.30 24.12
CA ALA A 312 31.50 0.98 23.00
C ALA A 312 32.06 -0.45 23.13
N THR A 313 32.47 -0.83 24.33
CA THR A 313 32.93 -2.19 24.66
C THR A 313 31.78 -3.20 24.53
N ARG A 314 30.59 -2.86 25.03
CA ARG A 314 29.40 -3.69 24.87
C ARG A 314 29.00 -3.90 23.41
N GLU A 315 29.09 -2.86 22.59
CA GLU A 315 28.85 -2.97 21.14
C GLU A 315 29.88 -3.90 20.49
N LEU A 316 31.16 -3.78 20.84
CA LEU A 316 32.23 -4.64 20.33
C LEU A 316 31.99 -6.11 20.69
N TYR A 317 31.73 -6.44 21.95
CA TYR A 317 31.47 -7.82 22.38
C TYR A 317 30.21 -8.40 21.72
N THR A 318 29.17 -7.58 21.56
CA THR A 318 27.96 -8.02 20.85
C THR A 318 28.24 -8.31 19.36
N ARG A 319 29.20 -7.62 18.73
CA ARG A 319 29.64 -7.96 17.37
C ARG A 319 30.32 -9.31 17.32
N ASP A 320 31.16 -9.63 18.31
CA ASP A 320 31.80 -10.94 18.42
C ASP A 320 30.74 -12.06 18.59
N ASP A 321 29.70 -11.83 19.38
CA ASP A 321 28.55 -12.75 19.52
C ASP A 321 27.77 -12.93 18.20
N ILE A 322 27.61 -11.85 17.42
CA ILE A 322 26.97 -11.93 16.10
C ILE A 322 27.84 -12.73 15.13
N GLU A 323 29.17 -12.58 15.18
CA GLU A 323 30.09 -13.36 14.34
C GLU A 323 29.98 -14.88 14.59
N SER A 324 29.66 -15.29 15.82
CA SER A 324 29.34 -16.69 16.15
C SER A 324 28.15 -17.25 15.38
N CYS A 325 27.24 -16.40 14.90
CA CYS A 325 26.11 -16.80 14.04
C CYS A 325 26.55 -17.10 12.59
N ARG A 326 27.83 -16.92 12.25
CA ARG A 326 28.43 -17.16 10.93
C ARG A 326 27.65 -16.41 9.83
N LEU A 327 27.58 -16.98 8.62
CA LEU A 327 26.97 -16.37 7.44
C LEU A 327 25.42 -16.33 7.47
N MET A 328 24.79 -16.55 8.62
CA MET A 328 23.32 -16.49 8.75
C MET A 328 22.83 -15.08 9.11
N VAL A 329 23.69 -14.28 9.75
CA VAL A 329 23.43 -12.91 10.18
C VAL A 329 24.54 -12.02 9.63
N ILE A 330 24.18 -10.80 9.24
CA ILE A 330 25.13 -9.78 8.79
C ILE A 330 24.86 -8.45 9.50
N ILE A 331 25.91 -7.63 9.58
CA ILE A 331 25.78 -6.24 10.02
C ILE A 331 25.97 -5.34 8.80
N GLN A 332 24.94 -4.56 8.49
CA GLN A 332 24.94 -3.58 7.40
C GLN A 332 24.47 -2.22 7.94
N ASP A 333 25.26 -1.18 7.70
CA ASP A 333 24.95 0.19 8.15
C ASP A 333 24.64 0.28 9.66
N GLY A 334 25.35 -0.50 10.47
CA GLY A 334 25.13 -0.57 11.93
C GLY A 334 23.87 -1.32 12.37
N LYS A 335 23.17 -1.95 11.43
CA LYS A 335 21.97 -2.76 11.66
C LYS A 335 22.25 -4.24 11.45
N VAL A 336 21.60 -5.08 12.26
CA VAL A 336 21.71 -6.53 12.24
C VAL A 336 20.55 -7.11 11.44
N LEU A 337 20.86 -7.93 10.44
CA LEU A 337 19.91 -8.54 9.53
C LEU A 337 20.23 -10.03 9.34
N LEU A 338 19.21 -10.83 9.03
CA LEU A 338 19.47 -12.13 8.41
C LEU A 338 20.15 -11.89 7.06
N LEU A 339 21.14 -12.72 6.72
CA LEU A 339 21.77 -12.64 5.40
C LEU A 339 20.72 -12.73 4.27
N HIS A 340 19.70 -13.57 4.48
CA HIS A 340 18.60 -13.73 3.54
C HIS A 340 17.36 -14.29 4.26
N LYS A 341 16.15 -13.93 3.81
CA LYS A 341 14.87 -14.41 4.39
C LYS A 341 14.75 -15.95 4.43
N SER A 342 15.51 -16.67 3.60
CA SER A 342 15.58 -18.14 3.66
C SER A 342 16.22 -18.73 4.92
N VAL A 343 17.00 -17.93 5.65
CA VAL A 343 17.52 -18.34 6.96
C VAL A 343 16.35 -18.52 7.94
N ARG A 344 15.39 -17.59 7.96
CA ARG A 344 14.18 -17.70 8.77
C ARG A 344 13.42 -18.98 8.44
N ASP A 345 13.18 -19.25 7.16
CA ASP A 345 12.46 -20.47 6.73
C ASP A 345 13.17 -21.74 7.21
N HIS A 346 14.50 -21.76 7.13
CA HIS A 346 15.29 -22.89 7.61
C HIS A 346 15.20 -23.07 9.13
N LEU A 347 15.25 -21.98 9.90
CA LEU A 347 15.09 -22.03 11.37
C LEU A 347 13.73 -22.58 11.76
N SER A 348 12.66 -22.17 11.08
CA SER A 348 11.30 -22.71 11.31
C SER A 348 11.23 -24.19 10.96
N GLN A 349 11.76 -24.60 9.81
CA GLN A 349 11.75 -26.02 9.37
C GLN A 349 12.60 -26.92 10.27
N ALA A 350 13.70 -26.40 10.80
CA ALA A 350 14.58 -27.13 11.71
C ALA A 350 14.07 -27.16 13.16
N GLY A 351 12.94 -26.52 13.46
CA GLY A 351 12.36 -26.49 14.80
C GLY A 351 13.11 -25.58 15.79
N HIS A 352 13.94 -24.65 15.29
CA HIS A 352 14.66 -23.67 16.10
C HIS A 352 13.92 -22.33 16.21
N LEU A 353 12.82 -22.16 15.50
CA LEU A 353 11.98 -20.96 15.53
C LEU A 353 10.49 -21.34 15.60
N ASP A 354 9.90 -21.18 16.78
CA ASP A 354 8.45 -21.04 16.95
C ASP A 354 8.11 -19.55 16.98
N GLU A 355 7.38 -19.05 15.98
CA GLU A 355 7.15 -17.62 15.84
C GLU A 355 6.28 -17.04 16.96
N LEU A 356 5.29 -17.78 17.46
CA LEU A 356 4.40 -17.30 18.51
C LEU A 356 5.16 -17.17 19.84
N ASP A 357 5.92 -18.20 20.21
CA ASP A 357 6.73 -18.19 21.42
C ASP A 357 7.86 -17.14 21.34
N THR A 358 8.48 -16.99 20.18
CA THR A 358 9.56 -16.00 19.99
C THR A 358 9.03 -14.58 20.02
N HIS A 359 7.84 -14.31 19.46
CA HIS A 359 7.19 -13.01 19.61
C HIS A 359 6.79 -12.74 21.07
N ALA A 360 6.34 -13.75 21.82
CA ALA A 360 6.04 -13.58 23.24
C ALA A 360 7.30 -13.19 24.02
N GLU A 361 8.40 -13.91 23.80
CA GLU A 361 9.70 -13.59 24.39
C GLU A 361 10.14 -12.17 24.07
N LEU A 362 10.09 -11.76 22.80
CA LEU A 362 10.49 -10.43 22.39
C LEU A 362 9.58 -9.34 23.00
N ALA A 363 8.26 -9.59 23.11
CA ALA A 363 7.35 -8.70 23.80
C ALA A 363 7.74 -8.53 25.28
N TYR A 364 8.03 -9.61 26.00
CA TYR A 364 8.47 -9.55 27.39
C TYR A 364 9.77 -8.76 27.54
N ARG A 365 10.76 -8.99 26.68
CA ARG A 365 12.02 -8.24 26.69
C ARG A 365 11.80 -6.76 26.45
N CYS A 366 10.95 -6.39 25.50
CA CYS A 366 10.64 -5.00 25.25
C CYS A 366 9.92 -4.35 26.43
N ILE A 367 8.98 -5.05 27.09
CA ILE A 367 8.31 -4.54 28.29
C ILE A 367 9.31 -4.34 29.44
N ASP A 368 10.22 -5.30 29.67
CA ASP A 368 11.27 -5.16 30.70
C ASP A 368 12.12 -3.90 30.47
N LEU A 369 12.47 -3.61 29.21
CA LEU A 369 13.21 -2.41 28.82
C LEU A 369 12.38 -1.13 28.94
N VAL A 370 11.06 -1.19 28.76
CA VAL A 370 10.19 -0.03 29.01
C VAL A 370 10.08 0.27 30.51
N ILE A 371 10.01 -0.78 31.34
CA ILE A 371 9.96 -0.65 32.80
C ILE A 371 11.30 -0.16 33.36
N LYS A 372 12.41 -0.73 32.86
CA LYS A 372 13.78 -0.41 33.27
C LYS A 372 14.57 0.03 32.02
N PRO A 373 14.40 1.28 31.57
CA PRO A 373 15.09 1.77 30.39
C PRO A 373 16.61 1.77 30.60
N PRO A 374 17.39 1.38 29.58
CA PRO A 374 18.84 1.52 29.62
C PRO A 374 19.24 3.00 29.59
N ALA A 375 20.54 3.29 29.78
CA ALA A 375 21.06 4.66 29.79
C ALA A 375 20.83 5.45 28.47
N TYR A 376 20.43 4.75 27.40
CA TYR A 376 20.07 5.30 26.10
C TYR A 376 18.64 4.87 25.72
N SER A 377 17.95 5.62 24.85
CA SER A 377 16.57 5.26 24.47
C SER A 377 16.56 4.08 23.48
N SER A 378 15.89 2.99 23.85
CA SER A 378 15.63 1.85 22.97
C SER A 378 14.33 2.08 22.21
N ASN A 379 14.42 2.80 21.09
CA ASN A 379 13.27 3.11 20.24
C ASN A 379 12.52 1.84 19.78
N TYR A 380 13.24 0.73 19.57
CA TYR A 380 12.61 -0.54 19.19
C TYR A 380 11.62 -1.03 20.25
N ALA A 381 12.05 -1.09 21.51
CA ALA A 381 11.23 -1.63 22.60
C ALA A 381 9.99 -0.78 22.88
N ILE A 382 10.16 0.54 22.88
CA ILE A 382 9.09 1.52 23.10
C ILE A 382 7.98 1.37 22.05
N GLU A 383 8.37 1.20 20.78
CA GLU A 383 7.43 1.15 19.66
C GLU A 383 6.77 -0.22 19.48
N ASN A 384 7.52 -1.31 19.68
CA ASN A 384 7.14 -2.61 19.10
C ASN A 384 6.65 -3.67 20.09
N TRP A 385 6.73 -3.44 21.41
CA TRP A 385 6.22 -4.43 22.38
C TRP A 385 4.74 -4.79 22.17
N PRO A 386 3.81 -3.85 21.86
CA PRO A 386 2.40 -4.21 21.68
C PRO A 386 2.20 -5.05 20.42
N ARG A 387 2.94 -4.76 19.36
CA ARG A 387 2.88 -5.51 18.10
C ARG A 387 3.39 -6.94 18.29
N HIS A 388 4.49 -7.12 19.00
CA HIS A 388 4.97 -8.46 19.36
C HIS A 388 3.99 -9.20 20.25
N ALA A 389 3.40 -8.54 21.26
CA ALA A 389 2.37 -9.14 22.11
C ALA A 389 1.15 -9.60 21.30
N ARG A 390 0.73 -8.81 20.30
CA ARG A 390 -0.34 -9.18 19.37
C ARG A 390 0.03 -10.41 18.52
N MET A 391 1.22 -10.41 17.92
CA MET A 391 1.70 -11.51 17.08
C MET A 391 1.93 -12.82 17.86
N ALA A 392 2.23 -12.71 19.16
CA ALA A 392 2.36 -13.84 20.07
C ALA A 392 1.01 -14.51 20.41
N GLN A 393 -0.11 -13.84 20.17
CA GLN A 393 -1.46 -14.35 20.44
C GLN A 393 -1.59 -14.92 21.86
N SER A 394 -2.02 -16.18 22.00
CA SER A 394 -2.21 -16.85 23.28
C SER A 394 -0.91 -17.15 24.04
N LYS A 395 0.27 -16.99 23.42
CA LYS A 395 1.57 -17.17 24.10
C LYS A 395 1.98 -15.94 24.92
N PHE A 396 1.35 -14.79 24.69
CA PHE A 396 1.55 -13.59 25.51
C PHE A 396 0.63 -13.57 26.73
N ALA A 397 1.21 -13.46 27.92
CA ALA A 397 0.53 -13.31 29.20
C ALA A 397 1.30 -12.37 30.12
N VAL A 398 0.58 -11.63 30.97
CA VAL A 398 1.20 -10.72 31.94
C VAL A 398 2.07 -11.49 32.92
N GLN A 399 3.37 -11.19 32.94
CA GLN A 399 4.34 -11.82 33.83
C GLN A 399 4.33 -11.15 35.22
N ILE A 400 4.56 -11.93 36.27
CA ILE A 400 4.63 -11.42 37.65
C ILE A 400 5.67 -10.30 37.78
N SER A 401 6.83 -10.45 37.13
CA SER A 401 7.91 -9.46 37.10
C SER A 401 7.52 -8.13 36.44
N GLN A 402 6.46 -8.11 35.64
CA GLN A 402 6.02 -6.97 34.84
C GLN A 402 4.72 -6.35 35.36
N THR A 403 4.17 -6.87 36.45
CA THR A 403 2.85 -6.47 37.00
C THR A 403 2.73 -4.95 37.17
N GLN A 404 3.80 -4.26 37.62
CA GLN A 404 3.80 -2.80 37.80
C GLN A 404 3.47 -2.00 36.54
N PHE A 405 3.69 -2.54 35.34
CA PHE A 405 3.31 -1.91 34.07
C PHE A 405 1.82 -2.09 33.76
N PHE A 406 1.27 -3.22 34.21
CA PHE A 406 -0.08 -3.69 33.94
C PHE A 406 -1.06 -3.46 35.11
N GLU A 407 -0.67 -2.74 36.14
CA GLU A 407 -1.59 -2.23 37.17
C GLU A 407 -2.54 -1.19 36.58
N ILE A 408 -3.77 -1.10 37.11
CA ILE A 408 -4.77 -0.11 36.66
C ILE A 408 -4.17 1.30 36.61
N TYR A 409 -3.38 1.67 37.63
CA TYR A 409 -2.60 2.89 37.68
C TYR A 409 -1.11 2.55 37.63
N SER A 410 -0.43 2.90 36.54
CA SER A 410 0.98 2.55 36.35
C SER A 410 1.81 3.77 35.95
N PRO A 411 2.69 4.28 36.83
CA PRO A 411 3.56 5.41 36.51
C PRO A 411 4.56 5.11 35.37
N CYS A 412 5.03 3.86 35.26
CA CYS A 412 5.94 3.48 34.17
C CYS A 412 5.21 3.41 32.82
N ARG A 413 3.94 2.98 32.80
CA ARG A 413 3.12 3.02 31.59
C ARG A 413 2.82 4.46 31.15
N GLU A 414 2.52 5.38 32.07
CA GLU A 414 2.33 6.78 31.71
C GLU A 414 3.59 7.40 31.10
N LYS A 415 4.77 7.09 31.67
CA LYS A 415 6.06 7.50 31.07
C LYS A 415 6.25 6.95 29.66
N TRP A 416 5.92 5.68 29.44
CA TRP A 416 5.96 5.05 28.12
C TRP A 416 5.00 5.75 27.14
N LEU A 417 3.77 6.04 27.56
CA LEU A 417 2.79 6.77 26.75
C LEU A 417 3.26 8.19 26.39
N ASP A 418 3.99 8.86 27.29
CA ASP A 418 4.58 10.17 26.98
C ASP A 418 5.78 10.07 26.03
N GLU A 419 6.57 9.00 26.12
CA GLU A 419 7.71 8.79 25.22
C GLU A 419 7.24 8.42 23.81
N ILE A 420 6.23 7.57 23.67
CA ILE A 420 5.69 7.22 22.35
C ILE A 420 5.11 8.47 21.65
N ARG A 421 4.41 9.35 22.39
CA ARG A 421 3.90 10.63 21.87
C ARG A 421 5.04 11.56 21.42
N ARG A 422 6.12 11.66 22.20
CA ARG A 422 7.27 12.53 21.91
C ARG A 422 8.11 12.02 20.73
N SER A 423 8.39 10.72 20.71
CA SER A 423 9.33 10.13 19.76
C SER A 423 8.72 9.81 18.40
N PHE A 424 7.41 9.52 18.35
CA PHE A 424 6.76 9.06 17.12
C PHE A 424 5.62 9.95 16.65
N GLY A 425 5.32 11.06 17.35
CA GLY A 425 4.31 12.03 16.93
C GLY A 425 2.89 11.46 16.81
N THR A 426 2.62 10.32 17.45
CA THR A 426 1.33 9.63 17.37
C THR A 426 0.26 10.46 18.09
N HIS A 427 -0.89 10.68 17.47
CA HIS A 427 -2.09 11.27 18.08
C HIS A 427 -2.77 10.29 19.06
N LEU A 428 -2.01 9.78 20.04
CA LEU A 428 -2.57 8.93 21.09
C LEU A 428 -3.27 9.81 22.13
N PRO A 429 -4.56 9.56 22.43
CA PRO A 429 -5.33 10.38 23.35
C PRO A 429 -4.72 10.36 24.77
N ARG A 430 -5.05 11.40 25.55
CA ARG A 430 -4.55 11.52 26.93
C ARG A 430 -5.39 10.63 27.85
N ASN A 431 -4.77 10.00 28.86
CA ASN A 431 -5.40 9.09 29.82
C ASN A 431 -5.86 7.73 29.26
N LEU A 432 -5.03 7.09 28.43
CA LEU A 432 -5.27 5.72 27.96
C LEU A 432 -5.25 4.72 29.12
N SER A 433 -6.41 4.14 29.45
CA SER A 433 -6.45 3.02 30.39
C SER A 433 -5.82 1.77 29.79
N LEU A 434 -5.52 0.78 30.62
CA LEU A 434 -4.95 -0.48 30.14
C LEU A 434 -5.90 -1.24 29.20
N LEU A 435 -7.22 -1.08 29.39
CA LEU A 435 -8.22 -1.65 28.50
C LEU A 435 -8.25 -0.94 27.14
N HIS A 436 -8.03 0.38 27.09
CA HIS A 436 -7.86 1.09 25.82
C HIS A 436 -6.60 0.63 25.07
N ILE A 437 -5.50 0.37 25.77
CA ILE A 437 -4.29 -0.20 25.16
C ILE A 437 -4.57 -1.61 24.61
N ALA A 438 -5.30 -2.44 25.36
CA ALA A 438 -5.69 -3.75 24.87
C ALA A 438 -6.59 -3.65 23.62
N ALA A 439 -7.52 -2.69 23.58
CA ALA A 439 -8.40 -2.41 22.46
C ALA A 439 -7.64 -1.93 21.21
N GLU A 440 -6.81 -0.90 21.34
CA GLU A 440 -6.08 -0.26 20.24
C GLU A 440 -5.16 -1.25 19.52
N TRP A 441 -4.40 -2.04 20.29
CA TRP A 441 -3.39 -2.97 19.75
C TRP A 441 -3.91 -4.41 19.59
N GLY A 442 -5.16 -4.70 19.91
CA GLY A 442 -5.75 -6.03 19.72
C GLY A 442 -5.22 -7.11 20.68
N LEU A 443 -4.97 -6.76 21.94
CA LEU A 443 -4.36 -7.65 22.94
C LEU A 443 -5.42 -8.35 23.81
N SER A 444 -6.00 -9.46 23.31
CA SER A 444 -7.08 -10.15 24.02
C SER A 444 -6.67 -10.73 25.37
N THR A 445 -5.46 -11.26 25.51
CA THR A 445 -4.96 -11.79 26.80
C THR A 445 -4.79 -10.68 27.84
N LEU A 446 -4.43 -9.48 27.41
CA LEU A 446 -4.37 -8.30 28.26
C LEU A 446 -5.76 -7.83 28.67
N ALA A 447 -6.74 -7.82 27.75
CA ALA A 447 -8.12 -7.47 28.08
C ALA A 447 -8.70 -8.40 29.17
N ARG A 448 -8.47 -9.72 29.08
CA ARG A 448 -8.88 -10.69 30.12
C ARG A 448 -8.16 -10.48 31.44
N HIS A 449 -6.87 -10.14 31.38
CA HIS A 449 -6.12 -9.81 32.59
C HIS A 449 -6.73 -8.60 33.31
N VAL A 450 -7.05 -7.54 32.56
CA VAL A 450 -7.73 -6.36 33.09
C VAL A 450 -9.09 -6.70 33.69
N TYR A 451 -9.89 -7.54 33.02
CA TYR A 451 -11.16 -8.03 33.56
C TYR A 451 -10.98 -8.73 34.91
N SER A 452 -9.99 -9.63 35.01
CA SER A 452 -9.72 -10.38 36.24
C SER A 452 -9.34 -9.47 37.40
N GLN A 453 -8.53 -8.43 37.17
CA GLN A 453 -8.17 -7.43 38.18
C GLN A 453 -9.39 -6.60 38.59
N ALA A 454 -10.16 -6.11 37.61
CA ALA A 454 -11.33 -5.28 37.84
C ALA A 454 -12.41 -6.01 38.67
N LYS A 455 -12.61 -7.30 38.39
CA LYS A 455 -13.52 -8.16 39.15
C LYS A 455 -13.07 -8.34 40.61
N GLN A 456 -11.77 -8.47 40.86
CA GLN A 456 -11.24 -8.56 42.23
C GLN A 456 -11.40 -7.26 43.00
N MET A 457 -11.25 -6.11 42.32
CA MET A 457 -11.37 -4.77 42.92
C MET A 457 -12.80 -4.22 42.92
N ASN A 458 -13.76 -4.95 42.32
CA ASN A 458 -15.15 -4.53 42.12
C ASN A 458 -15.28 -3.19 41.35
N CYS A 459 -14.43 -2.98 40.33
CA CYS A 459 -14.39 -1.78 39.48
C CYS A 459 -14.58 -2.12 37.99
N LEU A 460 -15.70 -2.78 37.65
CA LEU A 460 -16.00 -3.12 36.25
C LEU A 460 -16.39 -1.90 35.40
N ASP A 461 -16.57 -0.72 36.00
CA ASP A 461 -16.84 0.55 35.32
C ASP A 461 -15.68 1.05 34.45
N ILE A 462 -14.49 0.44 34.56
CA ILE A 462 -13.33 0.75 33.72
C ILE A 462 -13.57 0.56 32.22
N SER A 463 -14.57 -0.25 31.84
CA SER A 463 -14.98 -0.43 30.44
C SER A 463 -15.82 0.74 29.90
N SER A 464 -16.37 1.56 30.80
CA SER A 464 -17.08 2.80 30.45
C SER A 464 -16.19 4.06 30.51
N HIS A 465 -14.94 3.92 30.96
CA HIS A 465 -14.00 5.05 31.01
C HIS A 465 -13.78 5.63 29.62
N LEU A 466 -13.83 6.96 29.52
CA LEU A 466 -13.65 7.67 28.26
C LEU A 466 -12.20 8.13 28.10
N CYS A 467 -11.62 7.89 26.94
CA CYS A 467 -10.38 8.49 26.49
C CYS A 467 -10.70 9.39 25.28
N ASP A 468 -10.60 10.71 25.44
CA ASP A 468 -11.04 11.72 24.46
C ASP A 468 -12.48 11.49 23.94
N GLY A 469 -13.37 11.01 24.82
CA GLY A 469 -14.78 10.77 24.50
C GLY A 469 -15.10 9.42 23.84
N VAL A 470 -14.10 8.53 23.73
CA VAL A 470 -14.19 7.19 23.14
C VAL A 470 -14.05 6.13 24.24
N THR A 471 -14.89 5.10 24.22
CA THR A 471 -14.76 3.94 25.13
C THR A 471 -13.73 2.93 24.60
N PRO A 472 -13.21 2.01 25.43
CA PRO A 472 -12.38 0.91 24.95
C PRO A 472 -13.07 0.08 23.85
N PHE A 473 -14.40 -0.09 23.92
CA PHE A 473 -15.13 -0.84 22.90
C PHE A 473 -15.22 -0.07 21.58
N GLU A 474 -15.55 1.22 21.62
CA GLU A 474 -15.50 2.06 20.42
C GLU A 474 -14.09 2.06 19.81
N LEU A 475 -13.04 2.17 20.63
CA LEU A 475 -11.66 2.13 20.14
C LEU A 475 -11.30 0.78 19.50
N ALA A 476 -11.72 -0.34 20.11
CA ALA A 476 -11.46 -1.68 19.59
C ALA A 476 -12.03 -1.90 18.19
N VAL A 477 -13.21 -1.33 17.89
CA VAL A 477 -13.84 -1.43 16.57
C VAL A 477 -13.38 -0.35 15.59
N GLN A 478 -12.80 0.77 16.07
CA GLN A 478 -12.24 1.83 15.21
C GLN A 478 -10.83 1.49 14.71
N SER A 479 -10.04 0.76 15.52
CA SER A 479 -8.68 0.38 15.16
C SER A 479 -8.66 -0.30 13.80
N ARG A 480 -7.79 0.16 12.88
CA ARG A 480 -7.71 -0.39 11.52
C ARG A 480 -7.54 -1.90 11.54
N ASP A 481 -6.77 -2.39 12.51
CA ASP A 481 -6.50 -3.80 12.71
C ASP A 481 -7.37 -4.38 13.84
N ALA A 482 -8.65 -3.99 13.91
CA ALA A 482 -9.58 -4.44 14.95
C ALA A 482 -9.52 -5.96 15.18
N SER A 483 -9.44 -6.38 16.45
CA SER A 483 -9.37 -7.79 16.86
C SER A 483 -10.72 -8.29 17.34
N ILE A 484 -11.21 -9.35 16.69
CA ILE A 484 -12.46 -10.02 17.05
C ILE A 484 -12.37 -10.65 18.44
N GLU A 485 -11.19 -11.12 18.85
CA GLU A 485 -10.96 -11.68 20.18
C GLU A 485 -11.09 -10.63 21.28
N VAL A 486 -10.57 -9.41 21.08
CA VAL A 486 -10.76 -8.32 22.05
C VAL A 486 -12.21 -7.90 22.12
N ILE A 487 -12.87 -7.74 20.96
CA ILE A 487 -14.31 -7.44 20.90
C ILE A 487 -15.12 -8.51 21.64
N SER A 488 -14.76 -9.78 21.48
CA SER A 488 -15.40 -10.89 22.19
C SER A 488 -15.23 -10.78 23.70
N VAL A 489 -14.03 -10.45 24.19
CA VAL A 489 -13.79 -10.24 25.63
C VAL A 489 -14.62 -9.09 26.18
N LEU A 490 -14.73 -7.98 25.44
CA LEU A 490 -15.56 -6.84 25.86
C LEU A 490 -17.05 -7.22 25.95
N LEU A 491 -17.57 -7.95 24.96
CA LEU A 491 -18.95 -8.41 24.96
C LEU A 491 -19.24 -9.45 26.06
N ASP A 492 -18.36 -10.45 26.21
CA ASP A 492 -18.65 -11.63 27.03
C ASP A 492 -18.27 -11.45 28.50
N GLU A 493 -17.15 -10.80 28.77
CA GLU A 493 -16.61 -10.68 30.12
C GLU A 493 -17.05 -9.37 30.77
N PHE A 494 -16.98 -8.25 30.04
CA PHE A 494 -17.40 -6.93 30.53
C PHE A 494 -18.89 -6.62 30.34
N ASP A 495 -19.66 -7.53 29.72
CA ASP A 495 -21.09 -7.34 29.42
C ASP A 495 -21.37 -6.03 28.64
N GLU A 496 -20.43 -5.65 27.77
CA GLU A 496 -20.57 -4.45 26.95
C GLU A 496 -21.67 -4.61 25.91
N LYS A 497 -22.41 -3.53 25.68
CA LYS A 497 -23.50 -3.52 24.70
C LYS A 497 -23.05 -2.85 23.42
N VAL A 498 -23.46 -3.44 22.30
CA VAL A 498 -23.27 -2.82 20.99
C VAL A 498 -24.25 -1.66 20.85
N THR A 499 -23.73 -0.45 21.05
CA THR A 499 -24.48 0.79 20.81
C THR A 499 -24.42 1.18 19.33
N THR A 500 -25.28 2.13 18.92
CA THR A 500 -25.22 2.72 17.58
C THR A 500 -23.84 3.31 17.28
N ARG A 501 -23.20 3.96 18.25
CA ARG A 501 -21.85 4.53 18.09
C ARG A 501 -20.80 3.46 17.80
N VAL A 502 -20.88 2.30 18.44
CA VAL A 502 -19.99 1.16 18.18
C VAL A 502 -20.20 0.62 16.76
N LEU A 503 -21.45 0.48 16.32
CA LEU A 503 -21.75 0.02 14.96
C LEU A 503 -21.32 1.01 13.89
N GLU A 504 -21.56 2.30 14.10
CA GLU A 504 -21.10 3.36 13.21
C GLU A 504 -19.57 3.36 13.10
N ALA A 505 -18.88 3.24 14.24
CA ALA A 505 -17.44 3.16 14.30
C ALA A 505 -16.90 1.94 13.52
N ALA A 506 -17.51 0.77 13.72
CA ALA A 506 -17.18 -0.44 12.97
C ALA A 506 -17.46 -0.28 11.46
N ALA A 507 -18.58 0.38 11.09
CA ALA A 507 -18.94 0.62 9.70
C ALA A 507 -18.00 1.61 9.00
N ARG A 508 -17.43 2.59 9.73
CA ARG A 508 -16.41 3.52 9.23
C ARG A 508 -14.99 2.94 9.19
N ASN A 509 -14.76 1.78 9.80
CA ASN A 509 -13.45 1.16 9.87
C ASN A 509 -12.97 0.75 8.46
N ARG A 510 -11.83 1.29 8.06
CA ARG A 510 -11.24 1.11 6.72
C ARG A 510 -10.34 -0.12 6.60
N GLY A 511 -10.01 -0.79 7.71
CA GLY A 511 -9.30 -2.07 7.73
C GLY A 511 -10.26 -3.22 7.99
N ASN A 512 -10.28 -3.78 9.19
CA ASN A 512 -11.08 -4.97 9.52
C ASN A 512 -12.59 -4.72 9.71
N GLY A 513 -13.12 -3.55 9.32
CA GLY A 513 -14.53 -3.18 9.54
C GLY A 513 -15.55 -4.17 9.00
N GLU A 514 -15.31 -4.75 7.82
CA GLU A 514 -16.19 -5.78 7.23
C GLU A 514 -16.31 -7.01 8.13
N GLU A 515 -15.18 -7.54 8.61
CA GLU A 515 -15.15 -8.73 9.45
C GLU A 515 -15.75 -8.45 10.83
N VAL A 516 -15.51 -7.26 11.39
CA VAL A 516 -16.13 -6.82 12.65
C VAL A 516 -17.65 -6.75 12.51
N ILE A 517 -18.16 -6.08 11.47
CA ILE A 517 -19.60 -5.97 11.22
C ILE A 517 -20.24 -7.34 11.04
N LYS A 518 -19.61 -8.22 10.23
CA LYS A 518 -20.06 -9.60 10.06
C LYS A 518 -20.15 -10.34 11.39
N PHE A 519 -19.08 -10.27 12.19
CA PHE A 519 -19.03 -10.91 13.50
C PHE A 519 -20.15 -10.42 14.43
N LEU A 520 -20.32 -9.10 14.55
CA LEU A 520 -21.36 -8.52 15.40
C LEU A 520 -22.77 -8.94 14.94
N LEU A 521 -23.06 -8.86 13.64
CA LEU A 521 -24.37 -9.20 13.07
C LEU A 521 -24.72 -10.69 13.24
N VAL A 522 -23.75 -11.58 13.03
CA VAL A 522 -23.92 -13.04 13.21
C VAL A 522 -24.09 -13.38 14.69
N ARG A 523 -23.29 -12.76 15.57
CA ARG A 523 -23.27 -13.10 17.00
C ARG A 523 -24.50 -12.62 17.74
N LEU A 524 -24.92 -11.37 17.50
CA LEU A 524 -25.98 -10.73 18.28
C LEU A 524 -27.34 -10.79 17.60
N GLY A 525 -27.40 -11.09 16.30
CA GLY A 525 -28.67 -11.24 15.59
C GLY A 525 -29.59 -10.04 15.84
N ASP A 526 -30.87 -10.31 16.10
CA ASP A 526 -31.92 -9.30 16.26
C ASP A 526 -31.69 -8.31 17.43
N GLN A 527 -30.69 -8.54 18.29
CA GLN A 527 -30.31 -7.59 19.34
C GLN A 527 -29.62 -6.33 18.78
N ILE A 528 -29.07 -6.40 17.56
CA ILE A 528 -28.49 -5.24 16.87
C ILE A 528 -29.57 -4.53 16.08
N THR A 529 -29.80 -3.26 16.41
CA THR A 529 -30.57 -2.33 15.58
C THR A 529 -29.62 -1.56 14.67
N VAL A 530 -29.75 -1.75 13.36
CA VAL A 530 -29.02 -0.94 12.37
C VAL A 530 -29.80 0.35 12.14
N THR A 531 -29.23 1.47 12.56
CA THR A 531 -29.81 2.79 12.31
C THR A 531 -29.39 3.33 10.95
N LYS A 532 -30.07 4.38 10.50
CA LYS A 532 -29.69 5.12 9.30
C LYS A 532 -28.25 5.62 9.36
N ASP A 533 -27.78 6.11 10.51
CA ASP A 533 -26.41 6.62 10.66
C ASP A 533 -25.34 5.54 10.43
N VAL A 534 -25.62 4.29 10.81
CA VAL A 534 -24.74 3.13 10.53
C VAL A 534 -24.68 2.85 9.02
N VAL A 535 -25.81 2.95 8.33
CA VAL A 535 -25.87 2.75 6.88
C VAL A 535 -25.17 3.89 6.14
N ILE A 536 -25.34 5.14 6.57
CA ILE A 536 -24.59 6.29 6.06
C ILE A 536 -23.09 6.10 6.31
N ALA A 537 -22.68 5.69 7.50
CA ALA A 537 -21.29 5.38 7.82
C ALA A 537 -20.67 4.34 6.89
N ALA A 538 -21.39 3.25 6.58
CA ALA A 538 -20.97 2.27 5.57
C ALA A 538 -20.91 2.88 4.16
N GLY A 539 -21.91 3.70 3.83
CA GLY A 539 -22.01 4.45 2.59
C GLY A 539 -20.84 5.41 2.37
N GLU A 540 -20.30 5.99 3.44
CA GLU A 540 -19.16 6.91 3.46
C GLU A 540 -17.80 6.21 3.63
N ASN A 541 -17.74 4.88 3.77
CA ASN A 541 -16.48 4.17 3.99
C ASN A 541 -15.66 4.08 2.70
N TRP A 542 -14.43 4.60 2.73
CA TRP A 542 -13.61 4.78 1.53
C TRP A 542 -12.92 3.50 1.04
N GLU A 543 -12.76 2.50 1.91
CA GLU A 543 -12.05 1.26 1.58
C GLU A 543 -13.06 0.10 1.53
N ASN A 544 -13.59 -0.35 2.66
CA ASN A 544 -14.44 -1.56 2.72
C ASN A 544 -15.96 -1.29 2.69
N GLY A 545 -16.38 -0.10 2.26
CA GLY A 545 -17.80 0.29 2.26
C GLY A 545 -18.71 -0.70 1.52
N GLU A 546 -18.27 -1.25 0.37
CA GLU A 546 -19.06 -2.22 -0.39
C GLU A 546 -19.37 -3.48 0.44
N GLY A 547 -18.35 -4.07 1.06
CA GLY A 547 -18.48 -5.30 1.86
C GLY A 547 -19.33 -5.07 3.12
N VAL A 548 -19.08 -3.96 3.82
CA VAL A 548 -19.88 -3.56 4.99
C VAL A 548 -21.35 -3.36 4.59
N MET A 549 -21.61 -2.62 3.50
CA MET A 549 -22.97 -2.37 3.02
C MET A 549 -23.70 -3.67 2.65
N LYS A 550 -23.02 -4.60 1.94
CA LYS A 550 -23.58 -5.92 1.61
C LYS A 550 -24.01 -6.68 2.86
N LEU A 551 -23.17 -6.74 3.88
CA LEU A 551 -23.47 -7.45 5.12
C LEU A 551 -24.65 -6.81 5.88
N LEU A 552 -24.70 -5.49 5.96
CA LEU A 552 -25.81 -4.78 6.61
C LEU A 552 -27.14 -5.10 5.91
N LEU A 553 -27.17 -5.07 4.58
CA LEU A 553 -28.37 -5.38 3.79
C LEU A 553 -28.73 -6.87 3.82
N GLU A 554 -27.75 -7.77 3.80
CA GLU A 554 -27.99 -9.23 3.87
C GLU A 554 -28.60 -9.64 5.20
N TYR A 555 -28.12 -9.10 6.32
CA TYR A 555 -28.55 -9.52 7.65
C TYR A 555 -29.69 -8.67 8.23
N ARG A 556 -29.82 -7.39 7.85
CA ARG A 556 -30.77 -6.42 8.42
C ARG A 556 -31.51 -5.60 7.38
N GLY A 557 -31.53 -6.07 6.14
CA GLY A 557 -32.13 -5.33 5.04
C GLY A 557 -33.64 -5.12 5.14
N ASP A 558 -34.33 -5.88 5.99
CA ASP A 558 -35.74 -5.68 6.37
C ASP A 558 -35.94 -4.48 7.32
N GLN A 559 -34.94 -4.16 8.13
CA GLN A 559 -34.92 -3.01 9.05
C GLN A 559 -34.39 -1.74 8.38
N ILE A 560 -33.62 -1.88 7.30
CA ILE A 560 -32.96 -0.78 6.61
C ILE A 560 -33.89 -0.19 5.55
N LYS A 561 -34.35 1.04 5.79
CA LYS A 561 -34.94 1.86 4.75
C LYS A 561 -33.83 2.63 4.05
N ILE A 562 -33.58 2.32 2.78
CA ILE A 562 -32.69 3.12 1.93
C ILE A 562 -33.47 4.36 1.52
N ASP A 563 -33.13 5.50 2.12
CA ASP A 563 -33.67 6.80 1.75
C ASP A 563 -32.65 7.61 0.94
N GLU A 564 -33.06 8.81 0.52
CA GLU A 564 -32.26 9.69 -0.31
C GLU A 564 -30.88 10.00 0.30
N GLU A 565 -30.80 10.23 1.61
CA GLU A 565 -29.53 10.54 2.29
C GLU A 565 -28.52 9.38 2.21
N VAL A 566 -28.98 8.14 2.36
CA VAL A 566 -28.11 6.95 2.20
C VAL A 566 -27.56 6.87 0.78
N VAL A 567 -28.40 7.14 -0.21
CA VAL A 567 -28.02 7.07 -1.63
C VAL A 567 -27.06 8.22 -1.97
N ILE A 568 -27.29 9.43 -1.44
CA ILE A 568 -26.38 10.58 -1.57
C ILE A 568 -25.03 10.26 -0.92
N ALA A 569 -25.00 9.69 0.29
CA ALA A 569 -23.76 9.31 0.97
C ALA A 569 -22.92 8.33 0.12
N ALA A 570 -23.58 7.31 -0.46
CA ALA A 570 -22.94 6.38 -1.38
C ALA A 570 -22.47 7.05 -2.69
N ALA A 571 -23.28 7.93 -3.27
CA ALA A 571 -22.94 8.68 -4.49
C ALA A 571 -21.78 9.65 -4.26
N ALA A 572 -21.70 10.27 -3.08
CA ALA A 572 -20.64 11.21 -2.69
C ALA A 572 -19.37 10.51 -2.19
N ASN A 573 -19.40 9.18 -2.00
CA ASN A 573 -18.26 8.41 -1.49
C ASN A 573 -17.04 8.55 -2.40
N ARG A 574 -15.93 8.92 -1.79
CA ARG A 574 -14.72 9.34 -2.48
C ARG A 574 -13.80 8.17 -2.87
N GLY A 575 -13.93 7.05 -2.16
CA GLY A 575 -13.12 5.85 -2.35
C GLY A 575 -13.90 4.73 -3.03
N ASN A 576 -14.89 4.17 -2.34
CA ASN A 576 -15.63 2.97 -2.74
C ASN A 576 -17.06 3.28 -3.28
N ALA A 577 -17.26 4.46 -3.87
CA ALA A 577 -18.57 4.84 -4.43
C ALA A 577 -19.13 3.82 -5.42
N LYS A 578 -18.32 3.33 -6.37
CA LYS A 578 -18.78 2.37 -7.38
C LYS A 578 -19.39 1.11 -6.75
N GLY A 579 -18.69 0.51 -5.78
CA GLY A 579 -19.09 -0.73 -5.13
C GLY A 579 -20.36 -0.54 -4.29
N VAL A 580 -20.31 0.42 -3.36
CA VAL A 580 -21.44 0.74 -2.47
C VAL A 580 -22.68 1.12 -3.27
N PHE A 581 -22.54 2.03 -4.23
CA PHE A 581 -23.67 2.53 -5.01
C PHE A 581 -24.31 1.44 -5.86
N LYS A 582 -23.50 0.57 -6.46
CA LYS A 582 -24.00 -0.60 -7.19
C LYS A 582 -24.78 -1.55 -6.29
N VAL A 583 -24.27 -1.83 -5.08
CA VAL A 583 -24.95 -2.69 -4.10
C VAL A 583 -26.32 -2.14 -3.73
N LEU A 584 -26.43 -0.83 -3.48
CA LEU A 584 -27.72 -0.20 -3.19
C LEU A 584 -28.68 -0.37 -4.37
N LEU A 585 -28.25 -0.04 -5.60
CA LEU A 585 -29.07 -0.17 -6.81
C LEU A 585 -29.51 -1.62 -7.10
N ASP A 586 -28.68 -2.61 -6.75
CA ASP A 586 -29.00 -4.04 -6.91
C ASP A 586 -29.93 -4.56 -5.80
N TYR A 587 -29.93 -3.96 -4.61
CA TYR A 587 -30.69 -4.44 -3.45
C TYR A 587 -32.17 -4.02 -3.48
N GLN A 588 -32.48 -2.79 -3.91
CA GLN A 588 -33.85 -2.30 -4.01
C GLN A 588 -34.17 -1.74 -5.39
N ASP A 589 -35.08 -2.42 -6.10
CA ASP A 589 -35.59 -2.01 -7.40
C ASP A 589 -36.30 -0.64 -7.37
N GLN A 590 -36.81 -0.23 -6.19
CA GLN A 590 -37.56 1.02 -6.00
C GLN A 590 -36.76 2.15 -5.32
N ILE A 591 -35.41 2.13 -5.39
CA ILE A 591 -34.65 3.30 -4.97
C ILE A 591 -35.06 4.48 -5.84
N ILE A 592 -35.56 5.53 -5.20
CA ILE A 592 -35.94 6.79 -5.84
C ILE A 592 -34.65 7.55 -6.16
N ILE A 593 -34.37 7.73 -7.44
CA ILE A 593 -33.28 8.59 -7.91
C ILE A 593 -33.81 10.02 -8.00
N THR A 594 -33.45 10.84 -7.03
CA THR A 594 -33.77 12.26 -7.01
C THR A 594 -32.72 13.08 -7.75
N GLU A 595 -33.01 14.35 -8.01
CA GLU A 595 -32.04 15.28 -8.58
C GLU A 595 -30.77 15.41 -7.73
N GLU A 596 -30.88 15.44 -6.40
CA GLU A 596 -29.74 15.53 -5.49
C GLU A 596 -28.84 14.28 -5.56
N VAL A 597 -29.41 13.09 -5.77
CA VAL A 597 -28.63 11.87 -6.02
C VAL A 597 -27.85 11.97 -7.33
N VAL A 598 -28.50 12.42 -8.41
CA VAL A 598 -27.85 12.60 -9.72
C VAL A 598 -26.75 13.67 -9.63
N LYS A 599 -27.01 14.77 -8.92
CA LYS A 599 -26.04 15.85 -8.67
C LYS A 599 -24.85 15.35 -7.86
N ALA A 600 -25.07 14.57 -6.80
CA ALA A 600 -24.00 13.94 -6.02
C ALA A 600 -23.17 12.98 -6.86
N ALA A 601 -23.80 12.17 -7.73
CA ALA A 601 -23.12 11.27 -8.64
C ALA A 601 -22.31 12.01 -9.70
N ALA A 602 -22.87 13.03 -10.35
CA ALA A 602 -22.20 13.87 -11.35
C ALA A 602 -21.05 14.69 -10.74
N GLY A 603 -21.22 15.16 -9.50
CA GLY A 603 -20.20 15.85 -8.71
C GLY A 603 -19.17 14.93 -8.06
N ASN A 604 -19.34 13.60 -8.14
CA ASN A 604 -18.37 12.68 -7.56
C ASN A 604 -17.02 12.79 -8.26
N ARG A 605 -16.02 13.15 -7.49
CA ARG A 605 -14.76 13.56 -8.04
C ARG A 605 -13.98 12.44 -8.76
N TRP A 606 -14.09 11.21 -8.27
CA TRP A 606 -13.29 10.07 -8.75
C TRP A 606 -14.07 9.05 -9.56
N ASN A 607 -15.37 8.89 -9.29
CA ASN A 607 -16.20 7.83 -9.82
C ASN A 607 -17.39 8.36 -10.63
N ALA A 608 -17.54 9.67 -10.85
CA ALA A 608 -18.74 10.23 -11.46
C ALA A 608 -19.12 9.62 -12.80
N VAL A 609 -18.16 9.37 -13.71
CA VAL A 609 -18.48 8.74 -15.01
C VAL A 609 -19.14 7.37 -14.79
N VAL A 610 -18.59 6.56 -13.89
CA VAL A 610 -19.12 5.21 -13.59
C VAL A 610 -20.47 5.30 -12.89
N LEU A 611 -20.62 6.19 -11.92
CA LEU A 611 -21.89 6.39 -11.22
C LEU A 611 -23.00 6.87 -12.15
N MET A 612 -22.69 7.86 -13.01
CA MET A 612 -23.62 8.37 -14.00
C MET A 612 -23.96 7.32 -15.05
N THR A 613 -22.99 6.50 -15.47
CA THR A 613 -23.27 5.35 -16.36
C THR A 613 -24.23 4.36 -15.68
N LEU A 614 -23.99 4.00 -14.43
CA LEU A 614 -24.89 3.10 -13.69
C LEU A 614 -26.31 3.67 -13.54
N LEU A 615 -26.44 4.97 -13.28
CA LEU A 615 -27.73 5.65 -13.20
C LEU A 615 -28.46 5.64 -14.56
N LEU A 616 -27.77 6.04 -15.63
CA LEU A 616 -28.34 6.11 -16.97
C LEU A 616 -28.69 4.73 -17.54
N ASP A 617 -27.93 3.69 -17.21
CA ASP A 617 -28.17 2.32 -17.68
C ASP A 617 -29.32 1.61 -16.94
N ARG A 618 -29.49 1.89 -15.64
CA ARG A 618 -30.38 1.10 -14.76
C ARG A 618 -31.62 1.84 -14.25
N ARG A 619 -31.64 3.17 -14.32
CA ARG A 619 -32.69 4.05 -13.77
C ARG A 619 -33.02 5.22 -14.71
N THR A 620 -32.90 4.99 -16.02
CA THR A 620 -33.17 5.98 -17.09
C THR A 620 -34.43 6.81 -16.86
N ASP A 621 -35.51 6.16 -16.44
CA ASP A 621 -36.85 6.73 -16.25
C ASP A 621 -36.94 7.73 -15.09
N GLN A 622 -36.01 7.65 -14.13
CA GLN A 622 -35.98 8.53 -12.95
C GLN A 622 -34.89 9.60 -13.03
N VAL A 623 -33.87 9.40 -13.88
CA VAL A 623 -32.77 10.36 -14.02
C VAL A 623 -33.24 11.59 -14.79
N LYS A 624 -33.38 12.71 -14.08
CA LYS A 624 -33.59 14.03 -14.68
C LYS A 624 -32.27 14.77 -14.75
N ILE A 625 -31.84 15.12 -15.96
CA ILE A 625 -30.67 15.98 -16.16
C ILE A 625 -31.15 17.42 -16.14
N THR A 626 -30.97 18.07 -15.00
CA THR A 626 -31.29 19.48 -14.79
C THR A 626 -30.06 20.36 -15.01
N GLU A 627 -30.25 21.66 -15.03
CA GLU A 627 -29.17 22.64 -15.04
C GLU A 627 -28.20 22.42 -13.86
N GLU A 628 -28.70 22.14 -12.66
CA GLU A 628 -27.87 21.86 -11.48
C GLU A 628 -26.97 20.62 -11.64
N VAL A 629 -27.45 19.58 -12.32
CA VAL A 629 -26.65 18.39 -12.65
C VAL A 629 -25.54 18.75 -13.64
N LEU A 630 -25.85 19.59 -14.64
CA LEU A 630 -24.86 20.08 -15.62
C LEU A 630 -23.82 20.99 -14.96
N ILE A 631 -24.23 21.88 -14.05
CA ILE A 631 -23.35 22.73 -13.24
C ILE A 631 -22.42 21.86 -12.39
N ALA A 632 -22.94 20.82 -11.74
CA ALA A 632 -22.15 19.89 -10.94
C ALA A 632 -21.14 19.10 -11.80
N ALA A 633 -21.54 18.65 -12.99
CA ALA A 633 -20.64 18.00 -13.93
C ALA A 633 -19.55 18.95 -14.46
N ALA A 634 -19.92 20.16 -14.87
CA ALA A 634 -18.99 21.18 -15.37
C ALA A 634 -18.00 21.64 -14.29
N GLY A 635 -18.47 21.73 -13.04
CA GLY A 635 -17.68 22.06 -11.86
C GLY A 635 -16.91 20.89 -11.27
N ASN A 636 -17.01 19.67 -11.83
CA ASN A 636 -16.30 18.51 -11.31
C ASN A 636 -14.81 18.56 -11.70
N TRP A 637 -13.94 18.65 -10.68
CA TRP A 637 -12.50 18.88 -10.88
C TRP A 637 -11.76 17.66 -11.43
N GLY A 638 -12.29 16.45 -11.27
CA GLY A 638 -11.63 15.21 -11.66
C GLY A 638 -12.19 14.59 -12.94
N SER A 639 -13.53 14.50 -13.03
CA SER A 639 -14.23 13.70 -14.05
C SER A 639 -15.19 14.48 -14.94
N GLY A 640 -15.24 15.82 -14.81
CA GLY A 640 -16.25 16.67 -15.45
C GLY A 640 -16.39 16.52 -16.96
N GLU A 641 -15.28 16.50 -17.71
CA GLU A 641 -15.31 16.29 -19.16
C GLU A 641 -15.97 14.96 -19.53
N GLY A 642 -15.60 13.86 -18.84
CA GLY A 642 -16.14 12.54 -19.12
C GLY A 642 -17.63 12.42 -18.79
N VAL A 643 -18.06 13.05 -17.70
CA VAL A 643 -19.48 13.08 -17.31
C VAL A 643 -20.31 13.86 -18.32
N LEU A 644 -19.87 15.07 -18.71
CA LEU A 644 -20.58 15.86 -19.71
C LEU A 644 -20.61 15.17 -21.07
N ASN A 645 -19.52 14.51 -21.47
CA ASN A 645 -19.50 13.76 -22.73
C ASN A 645 -20.51 12.61 -22.70
N LEU A 646 -20.59 11.86 -21.59
CA LEU A 646 -21.60 10.82 -21.39
C LEU A 646 -23.03 11.37 -21.48
N LEU A 647 -23.29 12.51 -20.83
CA LEU A 647 -24.61 13.16 -20.86
C LEU A 647 -24.99 13.61 -22.28
N PHE A 648 -24.05 14.23 -23.02
CA PHE A 648 -24.29 14.62 -24.41
C PHE A 648 -24.53 13.42 -25.33
N ASP A 649 -23.82 12.31 -25.11
CA ASP A 649 -24.01 11.09 -25.90
C ASP A 649 -25.36 10.42 -25.59
N TYR A 650 -25.91 10.62 -24.38
CA TYR A 650 -27.19 10.03 -23.96
C TYR A 650 -28.41 10.86 -24.39
N LEU A 651 -28.41 12.17 -24.11
CA LEU A 651 -29.57 13.05 -24.34
C LEU A 651 -29.50 13.83 -25.66
N GLY A 652 -28.35 13.79 -26.35
CA GLY A 652 -28.17 14.54 -27.59
C GLY A 652 -28.54 16.01 -27.39
N ASP A 653 -29.30 16.55 -28.35
CA ASP A 653 -29.65 17.98 -28.44
C ASP A 653 -30.67 18.48 -27.42
N GLU A 654 -31.15 17.64 -26.51
CA GLU A 654 -32.03 18.04 -25.40
C GLU A 654 -31.28 18.82 -24.29
N ILE A 655 -29.95 18.72 -24.24
CA ILE A 655 -29.13 19.45 -23.27
C ILE A 655 -28.85 20.88 -23.77
N GLU A 656 -29.42 21.85 -23.08
CA GLU A 656 -29.11 23.28 -23.22
C GLU A 656 -27.89 23.65 -22.34
N VAL A 657 -26.92 24.35 -22.94
CA VAL A 657 -25.74 24.86 -22.21
C VAL A 657 -26.03 26.29 -21.78
N THR A 658 -26.35 26.48 -20.50
CA THR A 658 -26.67 27.78 -19.92
C THR A 658 -25.41 28.56 -19.53
N GLU A 659 -25.60 29.84 -19.20
CA GLU A 659 -24.52 30.71 -18.71
C GLU A 659 -23.89 30.17 -17.42
N ASP A 660 -24.68 29.63 -16.49
CA ASP A 660 -24.19 29.10 -15.22
C ASP A 660 -23.33 27.83 -15.40
N VAL A 661 -23.67 26.98 -16.39
CA VAL A 661 -22.82 25.84 -16.77
C VAL A 661 -21.48 26.32 -17.31
N LEU A 662 -21.46 27.39 -18.11
CA LEU A 662 -20.24 28.00 -18.65
C LEU A 662 -19.43 28.68 -17.54
N ILE A 663 -20.06 29.38 -16.59
CA ILE A 663 -19.40 29.98 -15.43
C ILE A 663 -18.76 28.89 -14.57
N SER A 664 -19.46 27.79 -14.29
CA SER A 664 -18.94 26.64 -13.53
C SER A 664 -17.72 26.02 -14.22
N ALA A 665 -17.79 25.81 -15.55
CA ALA A 665 -16.66 25.33 -16.35
C ALA A 665 -15.48 26.32 -16.34
N ALA A 666 -15.75 27.61 -16.51
CA ALA A 666 -14.75 28.67 -16.51
C ALA A 666 -14.06 28.83 -15.15
N GLY A 667 -14.77 28.62 -14.04
CA GLY A 667 -14.23 28.62 -12.67
C GLY A 667 -13.53 27.32 -12.27
N ASN A 668 -13.71 26.23 -13.03
CA ASN A 668 -13.09 24.94 -12.74
C ASN A 668 -11.57 25.00 -13.01
N TRP A 669 -10.80 25.11 -11.93
CA TRP A 669 -9.36 25.32 -11.99
C TRP A 669 -8.56 24.12 -12.51
N ALA A 670 -9.09 22.90 -12.38
CA ALA A 670 -8.40 21.67 -12.77
C ALA A 670 -8.84 21.20 -14.17
N ASN A 671 -10.15 20.95 -14.37
CA ASN A 671 -10.70 20.37 -15.61
C ASN A 671 -11.40 21.41 -16.50
N GLY A 672 -11.41 22.69 -16.12
CA GLY A 672 -12.18 23.72 -16.82
C GLY A 672 -11.84 23.88 -18.29
N GLU A 673 -10.55 23.78 -18.69
CA GLU A 673 -10.17 23.88 -20.11
C GLU A 673 -10.78 22.76 -20.95
N ALA A 674 -10.71 21.50 -20.48
CA ALA A 674 -11.20 20.37 -21.25
C ALA A 674 -12.73 20.33 -21.28
N VAL A 675 -13.37 20.66 -20.15
CA VAL A 675 -14.82 20.88 -20.08
C VAL A 675 -15.25 21.96 -21.06
N MET A 676 -14.61 23.14 -21.05
CA MET A 676 -14.97 24.25 -21.94
C MET A 676 -14.74 23.89 -23.41
N LYS A 677 -13.65 23.19 -23.75
CA LYS A 677 -13.42 22.64 -25.09
C LYS A 677 -14.56 21.74 -25.55
N LEU A 678 -15.01 20.84 -24.68
CA LEU A 678 -16.10 19.92 -25.00
C LEU A 678 -17.41 20.66 -25.24
N LEU A 679 -17.76 21.61 -24.37
CA LEU A 679 -18.96 22.45 -24.49
C LEU A 679 -18.97 23.20 -25.83
N LEU A 680 -17.88 23.89 -26.17
CA LEU A 680 -17.77 24.59 -27.46
C LEU A 680 -17.80 23.63 -28.66
N ARG A 681 -17.19 22.45 -28.56
CA ARG A 681 -17.16 21.48 -29.66
C ARG A 681 -18.54 20.88 -29.95
N ARG A 682 -19.30 20.54 -28.90
CA ARG A 682 -20.62 19.88 -29.02
C ARG A 682 -21.76 20.89 -29.23
N ARG A 683 -21.64 22.11 -28.69
CA ARG A 683 -22.72 23.11 -28.60
C ARG A 683 -22.30 24.52 -29.01
N GLY A 684 -21.14 24.72 -29.65
CA GLY A 684 -20.57 26.05 -29.92
C GLY A 684 -21.49 27.04 -30.64
N ALA A 685 -22.42 26.60 -31.50
CA ALA A 685 -23.38 27.50 -32.14
C ALA A 685 -24.46 28.06 -31.18
N GLN A 686 -24.64 27.43 -30.01
CA GLN A 686 -25.61 27.80 -28.97
C GLN A 686 -24.93 28.45 -27.75
N VAL A 687 -23.60 28.37 -27.65
CA VAL A 687 -22.86 28.94 -26.52
C VAL A 687 -22.71 30.45 -26.70
N MET A 688 -23.29 31.22 -25.79
CA MET A 688 -23.09 32.67 -25.69
C MET A 688 -22.02 32.96 -24.64
N VAL A 689 -20.94 33.66 -25.01
CA VAL A 689 -19.87 33.99 -24.07
C VAL A 689 -20.14 35.38 -23.53
N THR A 690 -20.56 35.45 -22.28
CA THR A 690 -20.94 36.69 -21.60
C THR A 690 -19.79 37.29 -20.80
N GLU A 691 -20.00 38.49 -20.26
CA GLU A 691 -19.04 39.15 -19.36
C GLU A 691 -18.76 38.31 -18.10
N GLU A 692 -19.78 37.69 -17.51
CA GLU A 692 -19.64 36.90 -16.28
C GLU A 692 -18.84 35.61 -16.51
N VAL A 693 -19.00 34.96 -17.67
CA VAL A 693 -18.15 33.83 -18.09
C VAL A 693 -16.69 34.27 -18.24
N LEU A 694 -16.43 35.46 -18.80
CA LEU A 694 -15.08 36.01 -18.93
C LEU A 694 -14.48 36.38 -17.56
N LYS A 695 -15.25 36.95 -16.64
CA LYS A 695 -14.82 37.24 -15.26
C LYS A 695 -14.44 35.97 -14.49
N ALA A 696 -15.27 34.93 -14.59
CA ALA A 696 -14.96 33.62 -14.02
C ALA A 696 -13.66 33.05 -14.60
N THR A 697 -13.49 33.19 -15.91
CA THR A 697 -12.28 32.73 -16.63
C THR A 697 -11.01 33.44 -16.17
N VAL A 698 -11.00 34.77 -16.08
CA VAL A 698 -9.80 35.53 -15.65
C VAL A 698 -9.49 35.36 -14.16
N SER A 699 -10.47 34.92 -13.37
CA SER A 699 -10.32 34.58 -11.95
C SER A 699 -9.88 33.14 -11.72
N ASN A 700 -9.90 32.29 -12.76
CA ASN A 700 -9.40 30.92 -12.71
C ASN A 700 -7.89 30.92 -12.38
N ARG A 701 -7.47 30.09 -11.43
CA ARG A 701 -6.06 30.05 -10.97
C ARG A 701 -5.22 28.97 -11.65
N GLY A 702 -5.84 28.03 -12.36
CA GLY A 702 -5.17 26.89 -12.98
C GLY A 702 -5.04 27.02 -14.50
N ASN A 703 -6.17 27.17 -15.20
CA ASN A 703 -6.23 27.06 -16.67
C ASN A 703 -6.52 28.38 -17.39
N LYS A 704 -6.32 29.51 -16.70
CA LYS A 704 -6.70 30.85 -17.15
C LYS A 704 -6.23 31.19 -18.56
N GLU A 705 -4.95 31.02 -18.87
CA GLU A 705 -4.40 31.43 -20.16
C GLU A 705 -5.03 30.64 -21.32
N ALA A 706 -5.22 29.34 -21.13
CA ALA A 706 -5.84 28.48 -22.13
C ALA A 706 -7.33 28.77 -22.31
N LEU A 707 -8.06 28.98 -21.22
CA LEU A 707 -9.48 29.34 -21.24
C LEU A 707 -9.72 30.70 -21.91
N VAL A 708 -8.90 31.72 -21.59
CA VAL A 708 -8.98 33.04 -22.23
C VAL A 708 -8.75 32.92 -23.74
N LYS A 709 -7.69 32.22 -24.18
CA LYS A 709 -7.43 32.00 -25.62
C LYS A 709 -8.59 31.30 -26.32
N LEU A 710 -9.14 30.27 -25.69
CA LEU A 710 -10.20 29.45 -26.24
C LEU A 710 -11.51 30.23 -26.41
N LEU A 711 -11.92 30.98 -25.39
CA LEU A 711 -13.14 31.80 -25.47
C LEU A 711 -12.97 32.97 -26.44
N LEU A 712 -11.81 33.63 -26.46
CA LEU A 712 -11.54 34.70 -27.42
C LEU A 712 -11.52 34.20 -28.88
N GLY A 713 -10.97 33.02 -29.13
CA GLY A 713 -11.02 32.39 -30.46
C GLY A 713 -12.46 32.13 -30.89
N HIS A 714 -13.27 31.55 -30.01
CA HIS A 714 -14.70 31.32 -30.28
C HIS A 714 -15.47 32.62 -30.54
N LEU A 715 -15.17 33.68 -29.79
CA LEU A 715 -15.76 35.01 -29.98
C LEU A 715 -15.44 35.61 -31.35
N LEU A 716 -14.19 35.50 -31.79
CA LEU A 716 -13.73 35.97 -33.10
C LEU A 716 -14.38 35.20 -34.25
N ASP A 717 -14.61 33.89 -34.06
CA ASP A 717 -15.18 33.02 -35.08
C ASP A 717 -16.71 33.12 -35.19
N HIS A 718 -17.43 33.47 -34.10
CA HIS A 718 -18.89 33.34 -34.04
C HIS A 718 -19.68 34.54 -33.52
N GLN A 719 -19.12 35.46 -32.72
CA GLN A 719 -19.92 36.48 -31.99
C GLN A 719 -19.60 37.93 -32.38
N GLY A 720 -18.55 38.18 -33.16
CA GLY A 720 -18.36 39.41 -33.94
C GLY A 720 -18.01 40.69 -33.16
N GLN A 721 -18.53 40.92 -31.94
CA GLN A 721 -18.22 42.07 -31.09
C GLN A 721 -18.68 41.85 -29.63
N ILE A 722 -17.80 42.09 -28.65
CA ILE A 722 -18.11 42.10 -27.22
C ILE A 722 -17.39 43.26 -26.52
N THR A 723 -18.09 43.93 -25.60
CA THR A 723 -17.53 44.92 -24.67
C THR A 723 -16.77 44.22 -23.54
N ILE A 724 -15.44 44.35 -23.52
CA ILE A 724 -14.58 43.84 -22.44
C ILE A 724 -14.42 44.95 -21.40
N THR A 725 -14.76 44.69 -20.13
CA THR A 725 -14.57 45.64 -19.04
C THR A 725 -13.11 45.75 -18.59
N ASP A 726 -12.73 46.87 -17.98
CA ASP A 726 -11.38 47.12 -17.44
C ASP A 726 -10.91 45.97 -16.53
N GLU A 727 -11.81 45.37 -15.76
CA GLU A 727 -11.48 44.25 -14.87
C GLU A 727 -10.99 43.01 -15.62
N VAL A 728 -11.67 42.61 -16.70
CA VAL A 728 -11.28 41.47 -17.54
C VAL A 728 -9.98 41.78 -18.29
N PHE A 729 -9.84 43.03 -18.76
CA PHE A 729 -8.64 43.50 -19.47
C PHE A 729 -7.38 43.48 -18.57
N TRP A 730 -7.45 44.05 -17.37
CA TRP A 730 -6.31 44.13 -16.45
C TRP A 730 -5.98 42.81 -15.78
N LYS A 731 -6.96 41.91 -15.62
CA LYS A 731 -6.73 40.58 -15.05
C LYS A 731 -6.31 39.56 -16.09
N ALA A 732 -6.47 39.76 -17.41
CA ALA A 732 -6.01 38.80 -18.41
C ALA A 732 -4.47 38.58 -18.36
N PRO A 733 -3.94 37.38 -18.65
CA PRO A 733 -2.50 37.15 -18.62
C PRO A 733 -1.75 38.03 -19.63
N ALA A 734 -0.52 38.47 -19.29
CA ALA A 734 0.27 39.31 -20.18
C ALA A 734 0.66 38.54 -21.46
N GLY A 735 0.37 39.11 -22.64
CA GLY A 735 0.70 38.52 -23.94
C GLY A 735 -0.33 37.53 -24.52
N THR A 736 -1.49 37.38 -23.89
CA THR A 736 -2.58 36.50 -24.42
C THR A 736 -3.43 37.18 -25.51
N LEU A 737 -3.37 38.50 -25.58
CA LEU A 737 -4.14 39.34 -26.48
C LEU A 737 -3.14 40.06 -27.40
N ASN A 738 -3.08 39.69 -28.69
CA ASN A 738 -2.26 40.44 -29.64
C ASN A 738 -2.91 41.80 -29.95
N HIS A 739 -2.09 42.83 -30.21
CA HIS A 739 -2.56 44.20 -30.45
C HIS A 739 -3.65 44.28 -31.55
N SER A 740 -3.63 43.40 -32.56
CA SER A 740 -4.66 43.32 -33.61
C SER A 740 -6.00 42.72 -33.17
N GLU A 741 -5.99 41.79 -32.22
CA GLU A 741 -7.19 41.14 -31.67
C GLU A 741 -7.90 42.08 -30.69
N VAL A 742 -7.12 42.77 -29.85
CA VAL A 742 -7.57 43.87 -28.98
C VAL A 742 -8.23 44.98 -29.81
N THR A 743 -7.66 45.32 -30.96
CA THR A 743 -8.22 46.38 -31.84
C THR A 743 -9.55 45.96 -32.49
N LYS A 744 -9.77 44.66 -32.77
CA LYS A 744 -11.07 44.16 -33.27
C LYS A 744 -12.14 44.08 -32.19
N LEU A 745 -11.76 43.72 -30.95
CA LEU A 745 -12.68 43.64 -29.81
C LEU A 745 -13.08 45.03 -29.29
N LEU A 746 -12.17 46.01 -29.31
CA LEU A 746 -12.41 47.39 -28.84
C LEU A 746 -13.11 48.31 -29.86
N GLN A 747 -13.46 47.84 -31.05
CA GLN A 747 -14.11 48.65 -32.09
C GLN A 747 -15.54 49.14 -31.74
N GLY A 748 -16.04 48.87 -30.53
CA GLY A 748 -17.29 49.41 -30.02
C GLY A 748 -17.17 50.64 -29.11
N HIS A 749 -15.97 51.20 -28.90
CA HIS A 749 -15.73 52.36 -28.02
C HIS A 749 -14.98 53.54 -28.69
N ILE A 750 -15.08 53.68 -30.01
CA ILE A 750 -14.73 54.92 -30.71
C ILE A 750 -15.95 55.50 -31.40
#